data_AF-A0A5N6Z557-F1
#
_entry.id   AF-A0A5N6Z557-F1
#
_cell.length_a   1.000
_cell.length_b   1.000
_cell.length_c   1.000
_cell.angle_alpha   90.00
_cell.angle_beta   90.00
_cell.angle_gamma   90.00
#
_symmetry.space_group_name_H-M   'P 1'
#
loop_
_entity.id
_entity.type
_entity.pdbx_description
1 polymer ?
#
loop_
_entity_poly.entity_id
_entity_poly.type
_entity_poly.pdbx_seq_one_letter_code
_entity_poly.pdbx_strand_id
1 'polypeptide(L)'
;MTHISETRRPPSQSSSPEPSSDKENRQTHAPGGKRSQTQAMSGTNRKRQRLSNRASNALSQSQITPSQRNRNNDFYDPDQDENERRRVRKGLRDLTRELHDSRSEYMQAGNYGIRETIQKANEYFREVKQTSDATIDSRLLVSAADLSYKKTAHLVLGDASAGIDVDEFVSKCISFMRRAPGDSQATPASTQRRRTQASNRSQVDPNDSDEEQGDAMNWDWLGRSACFRHNVRPSISGFLLGPLSVQKRTRQFTQRRARERIDPSQAVRPQELKDEDLDRQETSNLTTMCTSINKLLAKTQNAGQDNVERQLSQLEEEPTQEMVQDVMSKYNVADDGGIPLFHFCINPRSFGQSVENLFYVSFLVRDGSVGLQVDSRQLPTLHAAKPYAPSEAQRKGIQKHQAIFSLDFETWRDLIEVYDIKESIIPHREEEQQENIKLASGALAVFSPVSLTPEVREVVSSLGGNLKYIAALDLEHHINITPWKEAYPDAELIAPEGLYEKRQSNPEYKDAPFRHVFRKENQGRQKISEEFDLEFETEYVYGHPSRELVFLHKRSRTLIEADLLFNLPATEQYSKTDESATSGLLTKIISPLLSTDAPATWQKRFVWYLLSSADRQAFTESMRRIDKWDFNRLIPCHGDVVESGAKGVFRTVMEWHLEDRKHI
;
A
#
# COMPACT_ATOMS: atom_id res chain seq x y z
N MET A 1 77.50 25.75 -27.48
CA MET A 1 77.00 27.04 -27.99
C MET A 1 76.05 27.58 -26.93
N THR A 2 76.35 28.65 -26.17
CA THR A 2 76.33 30.10 -26.54
C THR A 2 74.93 30.56 -26.98
N HIS A 3 74.26 31.58 -26.40
CA HIS A 3 74.55 32.64 -25.39
C HIS A 3 73.40 32.71 -24.35
N ILE A 4 73.52 33.13 -23.06
CA ILE A 4 73.82 34.47 -22.46
C ILE A 4 72.73 35.51 -22.85
N SER A 5 72.06 36.31 -21.99
CA SER A 5 72.18 36.74 -20.56
C SER A 5 70.76 37.01 -19.94
N GLU A 6 70.46 36.95 -18.63
CA GLU A 6 70.86 37.83 -17.48
C GLU A 6 70.43 39.31 -17.61
N THR A 7 69.97 40.11 -16.61
CA THR A 7 69.82 40.06 -15.11
C THR A 7 68.51 40.82 -14.67
N ARG A 8 68.04 41.05 -13.42
CA ARG A 8 68.64 41.28 -12.07
C ARG A 8 67.77 40.84 -10.86
N ARG A 9 68.46 40.59 -9.73
CA ARG A 9 68.02 40.50 -8.30
C ARG A 9 68.31 41.87 -7.58
N PRO A 10 68.19 42.13 -6.24
CA PRO A 10 68.12 41.25 -5.05
C PRO A 10 67.17 41.68 -3.87
N PRO A 11 67.22 41.03 -2.68
CA PRO A 11 66.33 41.31 -1.52
C PRO A 11 67.01 41.73 -0.19
N SER A 12 66.22 42.20 0.80
CA SER A 12 66.56 42.30 2.25
C SER A 12 65.25 42.51 3.09
N GLN A 13 64.96 41.67 4.10
CA GLN A 13 65.25 41.74 5.56
C GLN A 13 64.31 42.61 6.45
N SER A 14 63.52 41.90 7.28
CA SER A 14 63.07 42.16 8.68
C SER A 14 62.90 43.59 9.27
N SER A 15 61.71 43.88 9.81
CA SER A 15 61.48 44.24 11.24
C SER A 15 60.00 44.49 11.60
N SER A 16 59.66 44.37 12.89
CA SER A 16 58.42 44.84 13.57
C SER A 16 58.68 46.24 14.21
N PRO A 17 57.70 47.05 14.72
CA PRO A 17 56.40 46.67 15.33
C PRO A 17 55.19 47.63 15.08
N GLU A 18 54.12 47.44 15.87
CA GLU A 18 52.95 48.31 16.15
C GLU A 18 53.31 49.73 16.70
N PRO A 19 52.40 50.74 16.88
CA PRO A 19 50.94 50.65 17.20
C PRO A 19 49.99 51.78 16.68
N SER A 20 48.74 51.83 17.21
CA SER A 20 47.92 53.06 17.51
C SER A 20 47.32 53.87 16.33
N SER A 21 46.21 54.65 16.44
CA SER A 21 44.96 54.62 17.25
C SER A 21 43.96 55.68 16.70
N ASP A 22 42.70 55.64 17.17
CA ASP A 22 41.69 56.72 17.26
C ASP A 22 41.14 57.49 16.03
N LYS A 23 39.81 57.68 16.04
CA LYS A 23 39.20 59.01 15.96
C LYS A 23 37.79 59.07 16.59
N GLU A 24 37.47 60.24 17.15
CA GLU A 24 36.26 60.55 17.94
C GLU A 24 34.97 60.69 17.04
N ASN A 25 33.73 61.00 17.46
CA ASN A 25 33.16 61.86 18.54
C ASN A 25 31.59 61.71 18.60
N ARG A 26 30.75 62.24 19.53
CA ARG A 26 30.81 62.91 20.86
C ARG A 26 29.39 62.89 21.53
N GLN A 27 29.27 63.11 22.85
CA GLN A 27 28.08 63.61 23.65
C GLN A 27 26.67 62.96 23.45
N THR A 28 25.95 62.34 24.41
CA THR A 28 25.54 62.61 25.83
C THR A 28 24.32 63.54 26.05
N HIS A 29 23.26 63.04 26.73
CA HIS A 29 22.32 63.83 27.55
C HIS A 29 21.69 62.98 28.71
N ALA A 30 21.34 63.65 29.81
CA ALA A 30 20.72 63.16 31.08
C ALA A 30 19.95 64.36 31.73
N PRO A 31 19.32 64.32 32.95
CA PRO A 31 19.03 63.25 33.95
C PRO A 31 17.49 62.99 34.06
N GLY A 32 16.85 62.37 35.08
CA GLY A 32 17.27 61.65 36.31
C GLY A 32 16.71 62.26 37.63
N GLY A 33 16.03 61.46 38.48
CA GLY A 33 15.38 61.91 39.75
C GLY A 33 15.04 60.77 40.74
N LYS A 34 14.66 61.08 42.00
CA LYS A 34 14.47 60.11 43.13
C LYS A 34 13.35 60.50 44.12
N ARG A 35 12.83 59.50 44.88
CA ARG A 35 11.94 59.57 46.09
C ARG A 35 10.46 60.00 45.83
N SER A 36 9.46 59.67 46.66
CA SER A 36 9.23 58.61 47.70
C SER A 36 7.79 58.68 48.26
N GLN A 37 7.17 57.55 48.65
CA GLN A 37 5.89 57.41 49.43
C GLN A 37 4.59 57.90 48.70
N THR A 38 3.35 57.42 48.96
CA THR A 38 2.83 56.42 49.94
C THR A 38 1.57 55.66 49.45
N GLN A 39 1.50 54.35 49.74
CA GLN A 39 0.33 53.48 50.05
C GLN A 39 -0.97 53.37 49.18
N ALA A 40 -1.39 52.09 49.02
CA ALA A 40 -2.76 51.55 48.84
C ALA A 40 -3.50 51.81 47.48
N MET A 41 -4.24 50.86 46.87
CA MET A 41 -4.69 49.51 47.27
C MET A 41 -4.70 48.50 46.08
N SER A 42 -4.76 47.21 46.42
CA SER A 42 -5.38 46.08 45.67
C SER A 42 -4.97 45.80 44.21
N GLY A 43 -4.20 44.71 44.03
CA GLY A 43 -3.92 44.08 42.72
C GLY A 43 -3.24 42.73 42.88
N THR A 44 -3.97 41.69 43.30
CA THR A 44 -3.38 40.40 43.68
C THR A 44 -3.05 39.51 42.47
N ASN A 45 -1.80 39.07 42.35
CA ASN A 45 -1.43 37.98 41.45
C ASN A 45 -0.45 37.01 42.13
N ARG A 46 -0.90 35.78 42.43
CA ARG A 46 -0.12 34.69 43.06
C ARG A 46 -0.60 33.33 42.56
N LYS A 47 0.18 32.70 41.66
CA LYS A 47 0.18 31.27 41.27
C LYS A 47 1.44 31.07 40.41
N ARG A 48 2.25 30.00 40.53
CA ARG A 48 2.26 28.85 41.45
C ARG A 48 3.68 28.64 42.00
N GLN A 49 3.78 28.28 43.27
CA GLN A 49 4.94 27.63 43.87
C GLN A 49 4.42 26.50 44.78
N ARG A 50 5.24 25.47 45.04
CA ARG A 50 4.93 24.18 45.69
C ARG A 50 4.15 23.18 44.81
N LEU A 51 4.87 22.11 44.46
CA LEU A 51 4.33 20.74 44.32
C LEU A 51 5.27 19.78 45.08
N SER A 52 5.52 20.13 46.34
CA SER A 52 6.07 19.22 47.36
C SER A 52 5.03 19.12 48.50
N ASN A 53 4.95 17.94 49.11
CA ASN A 53 3.85 17.44 49.95
C ASN A 53 2.59 17.01 49.17
N ARG A 54 2.59 15.76 48.68
CA ARG A 54 1.41 14.89 48.73
C ARG A 54 1.78 13.68 49.59
N ALA A 55 1.17 13.57 50.76
CA ALA A 55 1.51 12.53 51.72
C ALA A 55 0.98 11.15 51.27
N SER A 56 1.76 10.12 51.58
CA SER A 56 1.38 8.72 51.80
C SER A 56 -0.07 8.30 51.50
N ASN A 57 -0.25 7.58 50.39
CA ASN A 57 -1.27 6.52 50.26
C ASN A 57 -0.54 5.18 50.06
N ALA A 58 0.14 4.71 51.11
CA ALA A 58 0.84 3.43 51.12
C ALA A 58 0.00 2.39 51.87
N LEU A 59 -1.02 1.85 51.21
CA LEU A 59 -1.92 0.82 51.76
C LEU A 59 -2.41 -0.15 50.67
N SER A 60 -1.52 -1.00 50.17
CA SER A 60 -1.77 -2.42 49.85
C SER A 60 -0.53 -3.04 49.18
N GLN A 61 0.39 -3.58 49.99
CA GLN A 61 1.37 -4.60 49.58
C GLN A 61 2.02 -5.19 50.84
N SER A 62 1.30 -6.12 51.48
CA SER A 62 1.80 -6.89 52.61
C SER A 62 2.56 -8.14 52.13
N GLN A 63 3.66 -8.47 52.82
CA GLN A 63 4.45 -9.70 52.68
C GLN A 63 5.23 -9.87 51.36
N ILE A 64 6.37 -9.17 51.26
CA ILE A 64 7.54 -9.62 50.50
C ILE A 64 8.68 -9.84 51.51
N THR A 65 9.32 -11.02 51.48
CA THR A 65 10.34 -11.42 52.46
C THR A 65 11.63 -10.62 52.27
N PRO A 66 12.44 -10.32 53.32
CA PRO A 66 13.65 -9.49 53.17
C PRO A 66 14.65 -10.01 52.12
N SER A 67 14.72 -11.33 51.92
CA SER A 67 15.54 -12.00 50.90
C SER A 67 15.07 -11.75 49.46
N GLN A 68 13.79 -11.45 49.23
CA GLN A 68 13.27 -11.05 47.92
C GLN A 68 13.49 -9.55 47.67
N ARG A 69 13.43 -8.71 48.71
CA ARG A 69 13.62 -7.27 48.58
C ARG A 69 14.98 -6.92 47.95
N ASN A 70 16.05 -7.58 48.38
CA ASN A 70 17.38 -7.38 47.79
C ASN A 70 17.48 -7.82 46.32
N ARG A 71 16.68 -8.80 45.86
CA ARG A 71 16.71 -9.29 44.47
C ARG A 71 15.96 -8.40 43.47
N ASN A 72 15.07 -7.53 43.93
CA ASN A 72 14.38 -6.60 43.04
C ASN A 72 15.26 -5.39 42.68
N ASN A 73 16.02 -4.86 43.64
CA ASN A 73 16.96 -3.75 43.43
C ASN A 73 18.10 -4.10 42.43
N ASP A 74 18.36 -5.38 42.17
CA ASP A 74 19.26 -5.83 41.10
C ASP A 74 18.80 -5.37 39.71
N PHE A 75 17.49 -5.15 39.49
CA PHE A 75 16.91 -4.80 38.19
C PHE A 75 16.13 -3.47 38.20
N TYR A 76 15.47 -3.11 39.31
CA TYR A 76 14.74 -1.85 39.44
C TYR A 76 14.82 -1.30 40.86
N ASP A 77 15.30 -0.07 40.98
CA ASP A 77 15.47 0.63 42.26
C ASP A 77 14.91 2.08 42.15
N PRO A 78 13.74 2.36 42.75
CA PRO A 78 13.17 3.70 42.75
C PRO A 78 13.96 4.68 43.63
N ASP A 79 14.73 4.18 44.61
CA ASP A 79 15.44 4.95 45.63
C ASP A 79 16.97 5.01 45.38
N GLN A 80 17.44 4.60 44.19
CA GLN A 80 18.85 4.65 43.76
C GLN A 80 19.50 6.02 44.01
N ASP A 81 20.75 6.03 44.52
CA ASP A 81 21.49 7.26 44.81
C ASP A 81 21.55 8.21 43.60
N GLU A 82 21.25 9.48 43.84
CA GLU A 82 21.20 10.49 42.79
C GLU A 82 22.55 10.70 42.10
N ASN A 83 23.68 10.51 42.78
CA ASN A 83 25.01 10.78 42.23
C ASN A 83 25.47 9.63 41.34
N GLU A 84 25.25 8.38 41.76
CA GLU A 84 25.42 7.18 40.93
C GLU A 84 24.55 7.30 39.66
N ARG A 85 23.26 7.57 39.84
CA ARG A 85 22.32 7.77 38.73
C ARG A 85 22.74 8.90 37.79
N ARG A 86 23.19 10.05 38.32
CA ARG A 86 23.72 11.18 37.52
C ARG A 86 24.99 10.77 36.76
N ARG A 87 25.86 9.92 37.32
CA ARG A 87 27.05 9.38 36.65
C ARG A 87 26.67 8.50 35.46
N VAL A 88 25.77 7.53 35.64
CA VAL A 88 25.29 6.63 34.56
C VAL A 88 24.64 7.44 33.43
N ARG A 89 23.70 8.33 33.78
CA ARG A 89 23.03 9.21 32.81
C ARG A 89 23.97 10.23 32.16
N LYS A 90 25.16 10.49 32.71
CA LYS A 90 26.20 11.27 32.04
C LYS A 90 26.95 10.38 31.06
N GLY A 91 27.47 9.23 31.51
CA GLY A 91 28.20 8.27 30.68
C GLY A 91 27.47 7.91 29.39
N LEU A 92 26.20 7.47 29.47
CA LEU A 92 25.40 7.13 28.28
C LEU A 92 25.20 8.32 27.31
N ARG A 93 25.11 9.56 27.81
CA ARG A 93 25.00 10.76 26.95
C ARG A 93 26.34 11.22 26.38
N ASP A 94 27.43 11.03 27.09
CA ASP A 94 28.78 11.26 26.57
C ASP A 94 29.12 10.23 25.48
N LEU A 95 28.78 8.95 25.67
CA LEU A 95 28.86 7.91 24.63
C LEU A 95 27.98 8.22 23.41
N THR A 96 26.76 8.72 23.63
CA THR A 96 25.88 9.14 22.53
C THR A 96 26.52 10.27 21.72
N ARG A 97 27.16 11.24 22.38
CA ARG A 97 27.89 12.31 21.69
C ARG A 97 29.12 11.77 20.95
N GLU A 98 29.95 10.95 21.61
CA GLU A 98 31.14 10.29 21.01
C GLU A 98 30.78 9.53 19.71
N LEU A 99 29.69 8.75 19.74
CA LEU A 99 29.16 8.00 18.58
C LEU A 99 28.69 8.89 17.42
N HIS A 100 28.17 10.09 17.71
CA HIS A 100 27.72 11.04 16.69
C HIS A 100 28.87 11.91 16.16
N ASP A 101 29.78 12.36 17.02
CA ASP A 101 30.92 13.21 16.64
C ASP A 101 31.95 12.41 15.82
N SER A 102 32.28 11.18 16.23
CA SER A 102 33.22 10.29 15.51
C SER A 102 32.55 9.45 14.40
N ARG A 103 31.30 9.74 14.02
CA ARG A 103 30.51 8.93 13.05
C ARG A 103 31.29 8.59 11.77
N SER A 104 31.96 9.57 11.17
CA SER A 104 32.70 9.42 9.91
C SER A 104 34.00 8.61 10.05
N GLU A 105 34.59 8.59 11.25
CA GLU A 105 35.77 7.78 11.57
C GLU A 105 35.34 6.33 11.83
N TYR A 106 34.27 6.15 12.61
CA TYR A 106 33.71 4.84 12.96
C TYR A 106 33.17 4.06 11.77
N MET A 107 32.83 4.74 10.65
CA MET A 107 32.48 4.08 9.38
C MET A 107 33.66 3.38 8.69
N GLN A 108 34.91 3.81 8.94
CA GLN A 108 36.08 3.35 8.19
C GLN A 108 36.41 1.88 8.42
N ALA A 109 36.93 1.20 7.39
CA ALA A 109 37.42 -0.18 7.49
C ALA A 109 38.48 -0.30 8.59
N GLY A 110 38.41 -1.37 9.39
CA GLY A 110 39.33 -1.60 10.51
C GLY A 110 39.08 -0.76 11.79
N ASN A 111 38.26 0.29 11.74
CA ASN A 111 37.86 1.03 12.95
C ASN A 111 36.82 0.22 13.76
N TYR A 112 37.01 0.11 15.08
CA TYR A 112 36.13 -0.66 15.97
C TYR A 112 35.26 0.18 16.91
N GLY A 113 35.25 1.51 16.77
CA GLY A 113 34.61 2.44 17.70
C GLY A 113 33.17 2.06 18.07
N ILE A 114 32.33 1.68 17.10
CA ILE A 114 30.93 1.27 17.35
C ILE A 114 30.85 0.06 18.31
N ARG A 115 31.73 -0.94 18.13
CA ARG A 115 31.81 -2.12 19.02
C ARG A 115 32.21 -1.70 20.43
N GLU A 116 33.13 -0.74 20.54
CA GLU A 116 33.62 -0.23 21.83
C GLU A 116 32.59 0.67 22.52
N THR A 117 31.81 1.47 21.79
CA THR A 117 30.64 2.19 22.32
C THR A 117 29.61 1.23 22.90
N ILE A 118 29.29 0.14 22.20
CA ILE A 118 28.35 -0.89 22.69
C ILE A 118 28.91 -1.63 23.92
N GLN A 119 30.23 -1.90 23.96
CA GLN A 119 30.87 -2.50 25.14
C GLN A 119 30.81 -1.57 26.36
N LYS A 120 31.17 -0.28 26.21
CA LYS A 120 31.03 0.74 27.27
C LYS A 120 29.56 0.94 27.69
N ALA A 121 28.60 0.85 26.77
CA ALA A 121 27.17 0.91 27.09
C ALA A 121 26.73 -0.27 27.97
N ASN A 122 27.12 -1.50 27.61
CA ASN A 122 26.87 -2.71 28.40
C ASN A 122 27.51 -2.70 29.81
N GLU A 123 28.55 -1.89 30.03
CA GLU A 123 29.09 -1.63 31.37
C GLU A 123 28.16 -0.71 32.17
N TYR A 124 27.75 0.43 31.61
CA TYR A 124 26.82 1.36 32.25
C TYR A 124 25.42 0.76 32.48
N PHE A 125 24.94 -0.10 31.57
CA PHE A 125 23.61 -0.73 31.66
C PHE A 125 23.40 -1.50 32.98
N ARG A 126 24.46 -2.07 33.56
CA ARG A 126 24.41 -2.79 34.86
C ARG A 126 23.96 -1.90 36.01
N GLU A 127 24.23 -0.61 35.92
CA GLU A 127 23.88 0.42 36.91
C GLU A 127 22.57 1.17 36.55
N VAL A 128 21.90 0.83 35.44
CA VAL A 128 20.60 1.39 35.08
C VAL A 128 19.49 0.69 35.87
N LYS A 129 19.04 1.31 36.97
CA LYS A 129 17.96 0.78 37.82
C LYS A 129 16.61 1.47 37.64
N GLN A 130 16.47 2.39 36.67
CA GLN A 130 15.20 3.11 36.42
C GLN A 130 14.81 3.17 34.95
N THR A 131 13.51 2.95 34.69
CA THR A 131 12.92 2.87 33.34
C THR A 131 13.13 4.13 32.50
N SER A 132 13.10 5.32 33.11
CA SER A 132 13.37 6.59 32.41
C SER A 132 14.79 6.66 31.84
N ASP A 133 15.74 5.98 32.47
CA ASP A 133 17.16 6.07 32.15
C ASP A 133 17.56 4.98 31.15
N ALA A 134 16.90 3.82 31.20
CA ALA A 134 16.93 2.82 30.14
C ALA A 134 16.53 3.41 28.77
N THR A 135 15.64 4.40 28.70
CA THR A 135 15.30 5.07 27.42
C THR A 135 16.49 5.80 26.76
N ILE A 136 17.51 6.18 27.54
CA ILE A 136 18.74 6.80 27.03
C ILE A 136 19.64 5.72 26.40
N ASP A 137 19.78 4.58 27.08
CA ASP A 137 20.53 3.41 26.60
C ASP A 137 19.90 2.81 25.34
N SER A 138 18.59 2.56 25.33
CA SER A 138 17.88 2.04 24.15
C SER A 138 18.05 2.95 22.93
N ARG A 139 18.12 4.28 23.12
CA ARG A 139 18.38 5.23 22.03
C ARG A 139 19.83 5.15 21.53
N LEU A 140 20.80 4.98 22.43
CA LEU A 140 22.20 4.75 22.06
C LEU A 140 22.36 3.46 21.24
N LEU A 141 21.72 2.37 21.66
CA LEU A 141 21.72 1.10 20.93
C LEU A 141 21.10 1.21 19.53
N VAL A 142 19.97 1.92 19.38
CA VAL A 142 19.35 2.16 18.06
C VAL A 142 20.27 2.99 17.15
N SER A 143 20.91 4.06 17.64
CA SER A 143 21.90 4.83 16.87
C SER A 143 23.11 4.00 16.48
N ALA A 144 23.59 3.11 17.36
CA ALA A 144 24.71 2.21 17.07
C ALA A 144 24.34 1.12 16.05
N ALA A 145 23.09 0.63 16.06
CA ALA A 145 22.57 -0.31 15.07
C ALA A 145 22.44 0.33 13.67
N ASP A 146 21.88 1.54 13.57
CA ASP A 146 21.84 2.32 12.31
C ASP A 146 23.25 2.47 11.69
N LEU A 147 24.21 2.86 12.52
CA LEU A 147 25.58 3.07 12.07
C LEU A 147 26.27 1.74 11.70
N SER A 148 25.99 0.65 12.42
CA SER A 148 26.50 -0.69 12.12
C SER A 148 25.93 -1.25 10.80
N TYR A 149 24.65 -1.00 10.52
CA TYR A 149 24.02 -1.37 9.25
C TYR A 149 24.64 -0.58 8.09
N LYS A 150 24.74 0.75 8.23
CA LYS A 150 25.35 1.63 7.21
C LYS A 150 26.81 1.28 6.95
N LYS A 151 27.59 0.96 8.00
CA LYS A 151 28.96 0.47 7.87
C LYS A 151 29.03 -0.87 7.14
N THR A 152 28.17 -1.83 7.49
CA THR A 152 28.13 -3.14 6.82
C THR A 152 27.80 -2.99 5.34
N ALA A 153 26.82 -2.17 4.97
CA ALA A 153 26.49 -1.89 3.58
C ALA A 153 27.68 -1.30 2.81
N HIS A 154 28.34 -0.28 3.37
CA HIS A 154 29.52 0.37 2.77
C HIS A 154 30.71 -0.58 2.61
N LEU A 155 30.95 -1.48 3.56
CA LEU A 155 32.04 -2.47 3.47
C LEU A 155 31.73 -3.62 2.49
N VAL A 156 30.47 -4.02 2.33
CA VAL A 156 30.05 -5.12 1.44
C VAL A 156 29.94 -4.67 -0.02
N LEU A 157 29.58 -3.40 -0.26
CA LEU A 157 29.29 -2.85 -1.59
C LEU A 157 30.34 -1.81 -2.07
N GLY A 158 31.23 -1.37 -1.18
CA GLY A 158 32.22 -0.33 -1.43
C GLY A 158 31.62 1.08 -1.52
N ASP A 159 32.44 2.07 -1.87
CA ASP A 159 32.02 3.48 -2.08
C ASP A 159 30.90 3.63 -3.14
N ALA A 160 30.66 2.60 -3.97
CA ALA A 160 29.53 2.55 -4.89
C ALA A 160 28.16 2.52 -4.17
N SER A 161 28.09 2.16 -2.88
CA SER A 161 26.87 2.26 -2.07
C SER A 161 26.75 3.59 -1.32
N ALA A 162 27.24 4.67 -1.89
CA ALA A 162 26.65 6.00 -1.69
C ALA A 162 25.21 6.01 -2.29
N GLY A 163 24.30 5.26 -1.66
CA GLY A 163 22.87 5.34 -1.93
C GLY A 163 22.45 6.79 -1.74
N ILE A 164 21.78 7.35 -2.75
CA ILE A 164 21.56 8.79 -2.87
C ILE A 164 20.86 9.30 -1.61
N ASP A 165 21.57 10.10 -0.81
CA ASP A 165 20.97 10.89 0.27
C ASP A 165 19.97 11.85 -0.40
N VAL A 166 18.69 11.56 -0.23
CA VAL A 166 17.62 12.22 -0.99
C VAL A 166 17.56 13.70 -0.60
N ASP A 167 17.78 14.02 0.67
CA ASP A 167 17.73 15.39 1.18
C ASP A 167 18.97 16.19 0.72
N GLU A 168 20.16 15.59 0.73
CA GLU A 168 21.37 16.22 0.21
C GLU A 168 21.32 16.39 -1.33
N PHE A 169 20.81 15.39 -2.05
CA PHE A 169 20.64 15.44 -3.51
C PHE A 169 19.60 16.47 -3.93
N VAL A 170 18.43 16.48 -3.29
CA VAL A 170 17.39 17.50 -3.54
C VAL A 170 17.93 18.88 -3.17
N SER A 171 18.65 19.04 -2.05
CA SER A 171 19.29 20.31 -1.67
C SER A 171 20.32 20.78 -2.71
N LYS A 172 21.13 19.86 -3.26
CA LYS A 172 22.09 20.16 -4.35
C LYS A 172 21.37 20.56 -5.63
N CYS A 173 20.30 19.86 -6.02
CA CYS A 173 19.47 20.22 -7.17
C CYS A 173 18.76 21.58 -6.98
N ILE A 174 18.26 21.88 -5.78
CA ILE A 174 17.67 23.18 -5.42
C ILE A 174 18.72 24.28 -5.56
N SER A 175 19.91 24.09 -4.98
CA SER A 175 21.01 25.06 -5.08
C SER A 175 21.46 25.28 -6.54
N PHE A 176 21.51 24.21 -7.34
CA PHE A 176 21.86 24.28 -8.76
C PHE A 176 20.83 25.06 -9.59
N MET A 177 19.54 24.79 -9.39
CA MET A 177 18.45 25.48 -10.08
C MET A 177 18.34 26.96 -9.70
N ARG A 178 18.62 27.32 -8.44
CA ARG A 178 18.65 28.72 -7.97
C ARG A 178 19.89 29.50 -8.44
N ARG A 179 20.92 28.83 -8.98
CA ARG A 179 22.14 29.43 -9.55
C ARG A 179 22.11 29.55 -11.08
N ALA A 180 20.97 29.28 -11.72
CA ALA A 180 20.84 29.36 -13.17
C ALA A 180 21.06 30.80 -13.70
N PRO A 181 21.81 30.99 -14.80
CA PRO A 181 21.92 32.29 -15.47
C PRO A 181 20.55 32.81 -15.94
N GLY A 182 20.37 34.13 -15.87
CA GLY A 182 19.16 34.81 -16.32
C GLY A 182 19.10 34.98 -17.84
N ASP A 183 18.94 33.87 -18.58
CA ASP A 183 18.88 33.87 -20.05
C ASP A 183 17.57 34.49 -20.58
N SER A 184 17.65 35.73 -21.07
CA SER A 184 16.55 36.50 -21.68
C SER A 184 15.95 35.90 -22.96
N GLN A 185 16.36 34.69 -23.38
CA GLN A 185 15.86 33.98 -24.56
C GLN A 185 15.35 32.56 -24.26
N ALA A 186 15.39 32.09 -23.01
CA ALA A 186 14.80 30.79 -22.65
C ALA A 186 13.27 30.86 -22.78
N THR A 187 12.69 30.13 -23.75
CA THR A 187 11.23 30.17 -24.00
C THR A 187 10.49 29.46 -22.86
N PRO A 188 9.71 30.16 -21.99
CA PRO A 188 9.20 29.54 -20.78
C PRO A 188 8.09 28.54 -21.07
N ALA A 189 7.99 27.50 -20.24
CA ALA A 189 6.89 26.54 -20.28
C ALA A 189 5.53 27.24 -20.10
N SER A 190 4.46 26.63 -20.61
CA SER A 190 3.11 27.25 -20.59
C SER A 190 2.57 27.62 -19.20
N THR A 191 3.12 27.04 -18.13
CA THR A 191 2.88 27.40 -16.73
C THR A 191 3.56 28.71 -16.33
N GLN A 192 4.80 28.95 -16.75
CA GLN A 192 5.57 30.16 -16.42
C GLN A 192 5.07 31.41 -17.16
N ARG A 193 4.59 31.27 -18.41
CA ARG A 193 4.03 32.39 -19.20
C ARG A 193 2.90 33.16 -18.49
N ARG A 194 2.21 32.57 -17.51
CA ARG A 194 1.15 33.26 -16.74
C ARG A 194 1.67 34.18 -15.62
N ARG A 195 2.87 33.97 -15.06
CA ARG A 195 3.38 34.84 -13.97
C ARG A 195 4.15 36.06 -14.50
N THR A 196 4.83 35.94 -15.64
CA THR A 196 5.55 37.07 -16.28
C THR A 196 4.64 38.13 -16.93
N GLN A 197 3.37 37.81 -17.24
CA GLN A 197 2.39 38.83 -17.63
C GLN A 197 1.78 39.58 -16.43
N ALA A 198 1.87 39.03 -15.21
CA ALA A 198 1.39 39.70 -14.00
C ALA A 198 2.37 40.78 -13.53
N SER A 199 3.69 40.52 -13.63
CA SER A 199 4.76 41.43 -13.18
C SER A 199 4.90 42.72 -14.01
N ASN A 200 4.11 42.90 -15.08
CA ASN A 200 4.19 44.07 -15.97
C ASN A 200 3.05 45.08 -15.74
N ARG A 201 2.35 45.01 -14.59
CA ARG A 201 1.50 46.10 -14.09
C ARG A 201 2.19 46.80 -12.93
N SER A 202 2.57 48.06 -13.17
CA SER A 202 3.27 48.92 -12.23
C SER A 202 2.35 49.48 -11.15
N GLN A 203 2.12 48.72 -10.08
CA GLN A 203 1.78 49.24 -8.76
C GLN A 203 2.12 48.18 -7.70
N VAL A 204 3.04 48.53 -6.80
CA VAL A 204 3.40 47.71 -5.63
C VAL A 204 2.50 48.14 -4.48
N ASP A 205 1.77 47.20 -3.88
CA ASP A 205 1.07 47.43 -2.62
C ASP A 205 2.09 47.23 -1.47
N PRO A 206 2.34 48.23 -0.59
CA PRO A 206 3.32 48.11 0.48
C PRO A 206 2.94 47.12 1.60
N ASN A 207 1.74 46.53 1.56
CA ASN A 207 1.17 45.72 2.63
C ASN A 207 1.11 44.20 2.34
N ASP A 208 1.58 43.76 1.17
CA ASP A 208 1.64 42.33 0.83
C ASP A 208 2.90 41.71 1.45
N SER A 209 2.72 40.70 2.31
CA SER A 209 3.82 40.06 3.05
C SER A 209 4.64 39.13 2.15
N ASP A 210 5.97 39.10 2.31
CA ASP A 210 6.96 38.41 1.46
C ASP A 210 6.76 36.89 1.21
N GLU A 211 5.75 36.25 1.81
CA GLU A 211 5.51 34.79 1.73
C GLU A 211 5.14 34.28 0.31
N GLU A 212 4.64 35.11 -0.62
CA GLU A 212 4.37 34.66 -2.00
C GLU A 212 5.59 34.80 -2.97
N GLN A 213 6.72 35.35 -2.49
CA GLN A 213 7.90 35.70 -3.29
C GLN A 213 8.93 34.56 -3.47
N GLY A 214 8.45 33.32 -3.63
CA GLY A 214 9.01 32.43 -4.65
C GLY A 214 9.71 31.14 -4.24
N ASP A 215 9.34 30.06 -4.94
CA ASP A 215 10.21 28.91 -5.22
C ASP A 215 10.18 28.60 -6.73
N ALA A 216 10.62 29.58 -7.53
CA ALA A 216 10.56 29.54 -8.99
C ALA A 216 11.73 28.73 -9.60
N MET A 217 11.75 27.43 -9.33
CA MET A 217 12.86 26.53 -9.64
C MET A 217 13.11 26.38 -11.15
N ASN A 218 14.35 26.63 -11.59
CA ASN A 218 14.73 26.57 -13.00
C ASN A 218 15.02 25.14 -13.47
N TRP A 219 13.95 24.36 -13.67
CA TRP A 219 14.01 22.98 -14.13
C TRP A 219 14.62 22.79 -15.52
N ASP A 220 14.54 23.79 -16.42
CA ASP A 220 15.17 23.75 -17.75
C ASP A 220 16.70 23.78 -17.64
N TRP A 221 17.25 24.64 -16.76
CA TRP A 221 18.69 24.68 -16.49
C TRP A 221 19.22 23.36 -15.93
N LEU A 222 18.49 22.73 -14.99
CA LEU A 222 18.82 21.40 -14.46
C LEU A 222 18.71 20.32 -15.56
N GLY A 223 17.62 20.32 -16.32
CA GLY A 223 17.37 19.37 -17.41
C GLY A 223 18.46 19.42 -18.49
N ARG A 224 18.84 20.60 -18.97
CA ARG A 224 19.95 20.76 -19.93
C ARG A 224 21.28 20.23 -19.38
N SER A 225 21.53 20.45 -18.10
CA SER A 225 22.79 20.05 -17.46
C SER A 225 22.89 18.55 -17.21
N ALA A 226 21.78 17.91 -16.83
CA ALA A 226 21.71 16.47 -16.56
C ALA A 226 21.53 15.62 -17.83
N CYS A 227 20.60 16.00 -18.72
CA CYS A 227 20.12 15.14 -19.80
C CYS A 227 21.00 15.10 -21.05
N PHE A 228 22.04 15.93 -21.17
CA PHE A 228 22.92 15.97 -22.34
C PHE A 228 24.35 15.44 -22.10
N ARG A 229 24.90 15.49 -20.87
CA ARG A 229 26.29 15.07 -20.63
C ARG A 229 26.50 13.55 -20.52
N HIS A 230 25.44 12.79 -20.22
CA HIS A 230 25.53 11.35 -19.93
C HIS A 230 24.45 10.51 -20.65
N ASN A 231 23.82 11.04 -21.69
CA ASN A 231 22.74 10.38 -22.40
C ASN A 231 23.23 9.81 -23.74
N VAL A 232 23.08 8.49 -23.90
CA VAL A 232 23.50 7.73 -25.10
C VAL A 232 22.37 7.64 -26.13
N ARG A 233 21.15 8.11 -25.82
CA ARG A 233 20.03 8.11 -26.78
C ARG A 233 20.17 9.26 -27.80
N PRO A 234 19.91 9.02 -29.10
CA PRO A 234 19.82 10.10 -30.08
C PRO A 234 18.62 11.00 -29.77
N SER A 235 18.73 12.29 -30.13
CA SER A 235 17.68 13.27 -29.93
C SER A 235 16.48 13.02 -30.86
N ILE A 236 15.38 12.49 -30.30
CA ILE A 236 14.11 12.39 -31.03
C ILE A 236 13.50 13.77 -31.28
N SER A 237 13.05 14.00 -32.52
CA SER A 237 12.44 15.26 -32.93
C SER A 237 11.00 15.38 -32.41
N GLY A 238 10.63 16.57 -31.92
CA GLY A 238 9.37 16.84 -31.22
C GLY A 238 8.07 16.76 -32.03
N PHE A 239 8.08 16.16 -33.22
CA PHE A 239 6.91 15.98 -34.09
C PHE A 239 6.30 14.56 -34.05
N LEU A 240 6.90 13.62 -33.30
CA LEU A 240 6.32 12.28 -33.10
C LEU A 240 5.12 12.24 -32.13
N LEU A 241 4.74 13.38 -31.55
CA LEU A 241 3.42 13.55 -30.95
C LEU A 241 2.42 13.79 -32.09
N GLY A 242 1.62 12.77 -32.40
CA GLY A 242 0.52 12.84 -33.37
C GLY A 242 -0.51 13.95 -33.02
N PRO A 243 -1.43 14.27 -33.95
CA PRO A 243 -2.25 15.47 -33.87
C PRO A 243 -3.10 15.52 -32.60
N LEU A 244 -2.66 16.33 -31.63
CA LEU A 244 -3.35 16.59 -30.36
C LEU A 244 -4.58 17.49 -30.58
N SER A 245 -5.61 16.94 -31.23
CA SER A 245 -6.99 17.45 -31.20
C SER A 245 -7.69 17.17 -29.86
N VAL A 246 -6.99 16.52 -28.91
CA VAL A 246 -7.27 16.67 -27.47
C VAL A 246 -7.08 18.15 -27.12
N GLN A 247 -8.16 18.92 -27.21
CA GLN A 247 -8.23 20.25 -26.60
C GLN A 247 -7.85 20.09 -25.14
N LYS A 248 -6.65 20.58 -24.76
CA LYS A 248 -6.21 20.57 -23.36
C LYS A 248 -7.33 21.18 -22.53
N ARG A 249 -7.91 20.40 -21.60
CA ARG A 249 -8.93 20.86 -20.65
C ARG A 249 -8.36 22.04 -19.88
N THR A 250 -8.60 23.24 -20.39
CA THR A 250 -8.18 24.48 -19.76
C THR A 250 -9.01 24.58 -18.52
N ARG A 251 -8.38 24.37 -17.35
CA ARG A 251 -9.03 24.44 -16.04
C ARG A 251 -9.83 25.73 -16.00
N GLN A 252 -11.16 25.63 -16.09
CA GLN A 252 -12.01 26.83 -16.06
C GLN A 252 -11.71 27.53 -14.75
N PHE A 253 -11.32 28.80 -14.83
CA PHE A 253 -11.26 29.62 -13.64
C PHE A 253 -12.67 29.70 -13.06
N THR A 254 -12.79 29.48 -11.75
CA THR A 254 -14.06 29.63 -11.02
C THR A 254 -14.42 31.11 -10.90
N GLN A 255 -14.72 31.73 -12.04
CA GLN A 255 -15.31 33.06 -12.09
C GLN A 255 -16.63 32.98 -11.34
N ARG A 256 -16.80 33.78 -10.28
CA ARG A 256 -18.06 33.88 -9.54
C ARG A 256 -19.15 34.35 -10.50
N ARG A 257 -19.94 33.43 -11.07
CA ARG A 257 -21.17 33.78 -11.79
C ARG A 257 -22.11 34.48 -10.83
N ALA A 258 -22.80 35.50 -11.35
CA ALA A 258 -23.98 36.03 -10.67
C ALA A 258 -25.06 34.94 -10.60
N ARG A 259 -25.99 35.09 -9.66
CA ARG A 259 -27.01 34.08 -9.33
C ARG A 259 -28.06 33.97 -10.44
N GLU A 260 -27.84 33.07 -11.40
CA GLU A 260 -28.77 32.81 -12.50
C GLU A 260 -30.13 32.29 -11.98
N ARG A 261 -31.23 32.82 -12.54
CA ARG A 261 -32.60 32.33 -12.28
C ARG A 261 -32.85 31.10 -13.15
N ILE A 262 -33.50 30.09 -12.57
CA ILE A 262 -33.99 28.93 -13.30
C ILE A 262 -35.24 29.33 -14.09
N ASP A 263 -35.27 29.03 -15.39
CA ASP A 263 -36.46 29.12 -16.22
C ASP A 263 -37.26 27.80 -16.09
N PRO A 264 -38.54 27.84 -15.66
CA PRO A 264 -39.33 26.62 -15.45
C PRO A 264 -39.72 25.89 -16.75
N SER A 265 -39.53 26.48 -17.93
CA SER A 265 -39.96 25.91 -19.22
C SER A 265 -39.13 24.70 -19.70
N GLN A 266 -37.92 24.49 -19.18
CA GLN A 266 -37.02 23.40 -19.62
C GLN A 266 -37.07 22.14 -18.74
N ALA A 267 -37.99 22.06 -17.77
CA ALA A 267 -38.01 21.00 -16.75
C ALA A 267 -38.45 19.60 -17.23
N VAL A 268 -38.72 19.39 -18.54
CA VAL A 268 -39.27 18.13 -19.07
C VAL A 268 -38.54 17.65 -20.32
N ARG A 269 -37.47 16.88 -20.11
CA ARG A 269 -36.98 15.84 -21.04
C ARG A 269 -36.09 14.85 -20.27
N PRO A 270 -36.39 13.54 -20.26
CA PRO A 270 -35.43 12.54 -19.79
C PRO A 270 -34.23 12.51 -20.73
N GLN A 271 -33.05 12.23 -20.18
CA GLN A 271 -31.80 12.14 -20.93
C GLN A 271 -31.39 10.67 -21.00
N GLU A 272 -31.16 10.16 -22.21
CA GLU A 272 -30.72 8.78 -22.40
C GLU A 272 -29.26 8.64 -21.92
N LEU A 273 -29.03 7.64 -21.05
CA LEU A 273 -27.70 7.22 -20.65
C LEU A 273 -27.03 6.47 -21.82
N LYS A 274 -25.71 6.61 -21.91
CA LYS A 274 -24.90 5.86 -22.88
C LYS A 274 -24.08 4.79 -22.17
N ASP A 275 -23.67 3.77 -22.91
CA ASP A 275 -22.79 2.72 -22.38
C ASP A 275 -21.42 3.28 -21.91
N GLU A 276 -21.00 4.42 -22.48
CA GLU A 276 -19.82 5.20 -22.05
C GLU A 276 -19.91 5.72 -20.59
N ASP A 277 -21.10 5.80 -19.99
CA ASP A 277 -21.31 6.18 -18.57
C ASP A 277 -21.30 4.96 -17.61
N LEU A 278 -21.19 3.72 -18.12
CA LEU A 278 -21.24 2.49 -17.32
C LEU A 278 -19.91 2.13 -16.62
N ASP A 279 -18.80 2.80 -16.95
CA ASP A 279 -17.47 2.66 -16.30
C ASP A 279 -17.44 3.11 -14.82
N ARG A 280 -18.61 3.21 -14.17
CA ARG A 280 -18.79 3.52 -12.75
C ARG A 280 -18.88 2.30 -11.84
N GLN A 281 -18.88 1.07 -12.35
CA GLN A 281 -19.26 -0.14 -11.61
C GLN A 281 -18.60 -0.28 -10.21
N GLU A 282 -17.29 -0.06 -10.08
CA GLU A 282 -16.62 -0.07 -8.76
C GLU A 282 -17.18 1.00 -7.80
N THR A 283 -17.35 2.23 -8.31
CA THR A 283 -17.86 3.36 -7.52
C THR A 283 -19.34 3.20 -7.17
N SER A 284 -20.15 2.59 -8.03
CA SER A 284 -21.55 2.28 -7.71
C SER A 284 -21.64 1.17 -6.67
N ASN A 285 -20.81 0.14 -6.75
CA ASN A 285 -20.80 -0.97 -5.79
C ASN A 285 -20.35 -0.48 -4.41
N LEU A 286 -19.23 0.24 -4.31
CA LEU A 286 -18.77 0.85 -3.05
C LEU A 286 -19.81 1.80 -2.44
N THR A 287 -20.40 2.70 -3.25
CA THR A 287 -21.41 3.65 -2.76
C THR A 287 -22.68 2.94 -2.29
N THR A 288 -23.08 1.86 -2.97
CA THR A 288 -24.25 1.05 -2.62
C THR A 288 -24.00 0.27 -1.33
N MET A 289 -22.82 -0.35 -1.17
CA MET A 289 -22.42 -1.05 0.05
C MET A 289 -22.38 -0.11 1.26
N CYS A 290 -21.67 1.02 1.16
CA CYS A 290 -21.64 2.03 2.22
C CYS A 290 -23.05 2.56 2.55
N THR A 291 -23.90 2.79 1.55
CA THR A 291 -25.29 3.24 1.76
C THR A 291 -26.13 2.18 2.49
N SER A 292 -25.98 0.90 2.13
CA SER A 292 -26.69 -0.22 2.75
C SER A 292 -26.20 -0.48 4.18
N ILE A 293 -24.90 -0.42 4.42
CA ILE A 293 -24.29 -0.57 5.76
C ILE A 293 -24.70 0.59 6.67
N ASN A 294 -24.78 1.83 6.18
CA ASN A 294 -25.27 2.96 6.97
C ASN A 294 -26.77 2.82 7.32
N LYS A 295 -27.61 2.42 6.36
CA LYS A 295 -29.02 2.10 6.60
C LYS A 295 -29.18 0.97 7.62
N LEU A 296 -28.32 -0.04 7.56
CA LEU A 296 -28.30 -1.17 8.48
C LEU A 296 -27.91 -0.72 9.90
N LEU A 297 -26.84 0.06 10.05
CA LEU A 297 -26.44 0.63 11.34
C LEU A 297 -27.59 1.43 11.98
N ALA A 298 -28.19 2.37 11.23
CA ALA A 298 -29.29 3.18 11.74
C ALA A 298 -30.54 2.34 12.08
N LYS A 299 -30.85 1.30 11.29
CA LYS A 299 -31.93 0.36 11.59
C LYS A 299 -31.66 -0.43 12.88
N THR A 300 -30.46 -0.96 13.05
CA THR A 300 -30.07 -1.75 14.23
C THR A 300 -30.01 -0.87 15.48
N GLN A 301 -29.46 0.35 15.39
CA GLN A 301 -29.42 1.31 16.51
C GLN A 301 -30.82 1.65 17.01
N ASN A 302 -31.73 2.05 16.10
CA ASN A 302 -33.11 2.37 16.48
C ASN A 302 -33.86 1.15 17.02
N ALA A 303 -33.84 0.01 16.30
CA ALA A 303 -34.56 -1.18 16.72
C ALA A 303 -34.01 -1.80 18.03
N GLY A 304 -32.70 -1.66 18.27
CA GLY A 304 -32.07 -2.04 19.52
C GLY A 304 -32.57 -1.16 20.68
N GLN A 305 -32.49 0.16 20.54
CA GLN A 305 -33.00 1.11 21.54
C GLN A 305 -34.50 0.91 21.82
N ASP A 306 -35.34 0.79 20.78
CA ASP A 306 -36.78 0.52 20.89
C ASP A 306 -37.08 -0.78 21.66
N ASN A 307 -36.22 -1.80 21.53
CA ASN A 307 -36.38 -3.08 22.22
C ASN A 307 -35.89 -3.02 23.67
N VAL A 308 -34.79 -2.31 23.94
CA VAL A 308 -34.29 -2.05 25.30
C VAL A 308 -35.32 -1.25 26.09
N GLU A 309 -35.81 -0.12 25.56
CA GLU A 309 -36.82 0.71 26.24
C GLU A 309 -38.11 -0.07 26.48
N ARG A 310 -38.58 -0.86 25.50
CA ARG A 310 -39.78 -1.71 25.66
C ARG A 310 -39.60 -2.83 26.68
N GLN A 311 -38.42 -3.43 26.80
CA GLN A 311 -38.20 -4.50 27.79
C GLN A 311 -38.01 -3.91 29.21
N LEU A 312 -37.34 -2.76 29.35
CA LEU A 312 -37.15 -2.11 30.66
C LEU A 312 -38.45 -1.47 31.19
N SER A 313 -39.28 -0.89 30.31
CA SER A 313 -40.60 -0.33 30.70
C SER A 313 -41.69 -1.38 31.01
N GLN A 314 -41.38 -2.67 30.89
CA GLN A 314 -42.25 -3.79 31.30
C GLN A 314 -41.92 -4.35 32.69
N LEU A 315 -40.93 -3.79 33.39
CA LEU A 315 -40.57 -4.19 34.74
C LEU A 315 -41.37 -3.39 35.78
N GLU A 316 -41.90 -4.08 36.80
CA GLU A 316 -42.71 -3.46 37.87
C GLU A 316 -41.85 -2.76 38.94
N GLU A 317 -40.54 -3.04 38.98
CA GLU A 317 -39.54 -2.45 39.87
C GLU A 317 -38.43 -1.76 39.06
N GLU A 318 -37.73 -0.77 39.64
CA GLU A 318 -36.61 -0.10 38.97
C GLU A 318 -35.46 -1.10 38.70
N PRO A 319 -35.03 -1.29 37.44
CA PRO A 319 -34.02 -2.29 37.10
C PRO A 319 -32.63 -1.92 37.65
N THR A 320 -31.90 -2.93 38.12
CA THR A 320 -30.49 -2.75 38.50
C THR A 320 -29.63 -2.46 37.27
N GLN A 321 -28.48 -1.79 37.46
CA GLN A 321 -27.58 -1.46 36.35
C GLN A 321 -27.06 -2.71 35.61
N GLU A 322 -26.89 -3.83 36.31
CA GLU A 322 -26.52 -5.12 35.71
C GLU A 322 -27.64 -5.63 34.77
N MET A 323 -28.91 -5.60 35.21
CA MET A 323 -30.05 -5.96 34.37
C MET A 323 -30.19 -5.05 33.14
N VAL A 324 -29.93 -3.74 33.28
CA VAL A 324 -29.91 -2.80 32.15
C VAL A 324 -28.81 -3.17 31.15
N GLN A 325 -27.60 -3.47 31.64
CA GLN A 325 -26.46 -3.82 30.81
C GLN A 325 -26.66 -5.15 30.06
N ASP A 326 -27.27 -6.16 30.69
CA ASP A 326 -27.62 -7.43 30.04
C ASP A 326 -28.68 -7.23 28.94
N VAL A 327 -29.72 -6.43 29.21
CA VAL A 327 -30.77 -6.11 28.24
C VAL A 327 -30.21 -5.33 27.03
N MET A 328 -29.32 -4.36 27.26
CA MET A 328 -28.63 -3.63 26.20
C MET A 328 -27.75 -4.55 25.35
N SER A 329 -26.92 -5.38 26.00
CA SER A 329 -26.02 -6.31 25.33
C SER A 329 -26.78 -7.33 24.48
N LYS A 330 -27.90 -7.87 24.99
CA LYS A 330 -28.81 -8.77 24.27
C LYS A 330 -29.37 -8.19 22.96
N TYR A 331 -29.51 -6.87 22.86
CA TYR A 331 -29.99 -6.19 21.64
C TYR A 331 -28.86 -5.51 20.84
N ASN A 332 -27.59 -5.83 21.12
CA ASN A 332 -26.39 -5.25 20.49
C ASN A 332 -26.26 -3.72 20.66
N VAL A 333 -26.75 -3.18 21.78
CA VAL A 333 -26.64 -1.74 22.12
C VAL A 333 -25.63 -1.56 23.25
N ALA A 334 -24.85 -0.48 23.21
CA ALA A 334 -23.96 -0.04 24.29
C ALA A 334 -24.63 1.03 25.17
N ASP A 335 -24.06 1.34 26.33
CA ASP A 335 -24.68 2.26 27.30
C ASP A 335 -24.69 3.73 26.84
N ASP A 336 -23.81 4.09 25.89
CA ASP A 336 -23.86 5.35 25.16
C ASP A 336 -24.97 5.42 24.08
N GLY A 337 -25.70 4.31 23.88
CA GLY A 337 -26.74 4.14 22.86
C GLY A 337 -26.22 3.76 21.47
N GLY A 338 -24.92 3.54 21.30
CA GLY A 338 -24.30 3.11 20.05
C GLY A 338 -24.36 1.59 19.82
N ILE A 339 -23.86 1.14 18.67
CA ILE A 339 -23.66 -0.28 18.35
C ILE A 339 -22.19 -0.65 18.54
N PRO A 340 -21.82 -1.71 19.28
CA PRO A 340 -20.42 -2.14 19.42
C PRO A 340 -19.74 -2.44 18.07
N LEU A 341 -18.57 -1.83 17.84
CA LEU A 341 -17.85 -1.92 16.56
C LEU A 341 -17.54 -3.36 16.15
N PHE A 342 -17.13 -4.21 17.09
CA PHE A 342 -16.68 -5.57 16.79
C PHE A 342 -17.84 -6.48 16.35
N HIS A 343 -18.96 -6.50 17.09
CA HIS A 343 -20.18 -7.21 16.65
C HIS A 343 -20.74 -6.65 15.32
N PHE A 344 -20.52 -5.37 15.01
CA PHE A 344 -20.96 -4.81 13.73
C PHE A 344 -20.11 -5.28 12.55
N CYS A 345 -18.79 -5.30 12.70
CA CYS A 345 -17.85 -5.47 11.58
C CYS A 345 -17.18 -6.85 11.49
N ILE A 346 -16.83 -7.48 12.61
CA ILE A 346 -16.01 -8.70 12.62
C ILE A 346 -16.88 -9.90 12.26
N ASN A 347 -16.70 -10.43 11.06
CA ASN A 347 -17.39 -11.61 10.57
C ASN A 347 -16.60 -12.87 10.96
N PRO A 348 -17.12 -13.73 11.85
CA PRO A 348 -16.43 -14.94 12.29
C PRO A 348 -16.26 -16.01 11.20
N ARG A 349 -16.96 -15.88 10.07
CA ARG A 349 -16.84 -16.78 8.91
C ARG A 349 -15.77 -16.36 7.90
N SER A 350 -15.29 -15.11 7.91
CA SER A 350 -14.33 -14.62 6.91
C SER A 350 -13.52 -13.41 7.41
N PHE A 351 -12.20 -13.59 7.49
CA PHE A 351 -11.23 -12.53 7.78
C PHE A 351 -11.29 -11.42 6.71
N GLY A 352 -11.32 -11.79 5.42
CA GLY A 352 -11.40 -10.83 4.31
C GLY A 352 -12.63 -9.94 4.41
N GLN A 353 -13.81 -10.53 4.62
CA GLN A 353 -15.05 -9.75 4.80
C GLN A 353 -15.03 -8.88 6.07
N SER A 354 -14.29 -9.28 7.12
CA SER A 354 -14.10 -8.46 8.33
C SER A 354 -13.27 -7.19 8.03
N VAL A 355 -12.22 -7.32 7.22
CA VAL A 355 -11.42 -6.19 6.73
C VAL A 355 -12.25 -5.28 5.82
N GLU A 356 -13.02 -5.85 4.89
CA GLU A 356 -13.96 -5.09 4.03
C GLU A 356 -15.01 -4.31 4.85
N ASN A 357 -15.62 -4.95 5.85
CA ASN A 357 -16.61 -4.34 6.72
C ASN A 357 -16.05 -3.12 7.46
N LEU A 358 -14.84 -3.25 8.02
CA LEU A 358 -14.12 -2.14 8.65
C LEU A 358 -13.75 -1.05 7.63
N PHE A 359 -13.37 -1.42 6.40
CA PHE A 359 -13.04 -0.50 5.32
C PHE A 359 -14.27 0.35 4.88
N TYR A 360 -15.44 -0.28 4.70
CA TYR A 360 -16.70 0.43 4.42
C TYR A 360 -17.09 1.40 5.56
N VAL A 361 -16.97 0.96 6.81
CA VAL A 361 -17.23 1.81 7.99
C VAL A 361 -16.23 2.98 8.07
N SER A 362 -14.96 2.77 7.69
CA SER A 362 -13.96 3.85 7.64
C SER A 362 -14.35 4.98 6.69
N PHE A 363 -14.98 4.68 5.55
CA PHE A 363 -15.52 5.71 4.64
C PHE A 363 -16.70 6.46 5.26
N LEU A 364 -17.63 5.75 5.90
CA LEU A 364 -18.78 6.37 6.57
C LEU A 364 -18.36 7.32 7.70
N VAL A 365 -17.28 7.00 8.43
CA VAL A 365 -16.66 7.88 9.43
C VAL A 365 -15.93 9.06 8.79
N ARG A 366 -15.11 8.82 7.74
CA ARG A 366 -14.39 9.86 6.99
C ARG A 366 -15.32 10.94 6.42
N ASP A 367 -16.50 10.50 5.99
CA ASP A 367 -17.54 11.31 5.34
C ASP A 367 -18.57 11.85 6.36
N GLY A 368 -18.41 11.57 7.65
CA GLY A 368 -19.22 12.13 8.75
C GLY A 368 -20.65 11.61 8.84
N SER A 369 -20.95 10.48 8.18
CA SER A 369 -22.26 9.82 8.24
C SER A 369 -22.36 8.79 9.36
N VAL A 370 -21.23 8.39 9.94
CA VAL A 370 -21.14 7.58 11.16
C VAL A 370 -20.14 8.23 12.11
N GLY A 371 -20.48 8.27 13.40
CA GLY A 371 -19.57 8.66 14.48
C GLY A 371 -18.97 7.42 15.16
N LEU A 372 -17.70 7.53 15.56
CA LEU A 372 -17.07 6.57 16.48
C LEU A 372 -17.04 7.21 17.88
N GLN A 373 -17.53 6.49 18.88
CA GLN A 373 -17.46 6.86 20.29
C GLN A 373 -16.86 5.70 21.10
N VAL A 374 -16.85 5.84 22.43
CA VAL A 374 -16.28 4.89 23.38
C VAL A 374 -17.25 4.76 24.56
N ASP A 375 -17.66 3.52 24.86
CA ASP A 375 -18.62 3.21 25.93
C ASP A 375 -17.99 3.30 27.34
N SER A 376 -18.77 3.13 28.42
CA SER A 376 -18.22 3.19 29.78
C SER A 376 -17.16 2.11 30.08
N ARG A 377 -17.20 0.98 29.34
CA ARG A 377 -16.24 -0.14 29.41
C ARG A 377 -14.98 0.10 28.57
N GLN A 378 -14.87 1.28 27.95
CA GLN A 378 -13.79 1.68 27.03
C GLN A 378 -13.77 0.94 25.69
N LEU A 379 -14.92 0.42 25.25
CA LEU A 379 -15.08 -0.28 23.97
C LEU A 379 -15.57 0.67 22.86
N PRO A 380 -15.09 0.50 21.61
CA PRO A 380 -15.47 1.37 20.50
C PRO A 380 -16.91 1.12 20.01
N THR A 381 -17.68 2.21 19.86
CA THR A 381 -19.10 2.20 19.47
C THR A 381 -19.36 3.02 18.21
N LEU A 382 -20.30 2.55 17.39
CA LEU A 382 -20.75 3.19 16.15
C LEU A 382 -22.10 3.88 16.35
N HIS A 383 -22.20 5.11 15.88
CA HIS A 383 -23.39 5.96 15.95
C HIS A 383 -23.80 6.47 14.58
N ALA A 384 -25.08 6.35 14.22
CA ALA A 384 -25.61 6.97 13.00
C ALA A 384 -25.55 8.50 13.11
N ALA A 385 -24.83 9.17 12.19
CA ALA A 385 -24.59 10.61 12.22
C ALA A 385 -25.14 11.32 10.99
N LYS A 386 -25.37 12.64 11.11
CA LYS A 386 -25.70 13.49 9.96
C LYS A 386 -24.46 14.30 9.56
N PRO A 387 -23.95 14.16 8.33
CA PRO A 387 -22.72 14.84 7.93
C PRO A 387 -22.94 16.35 7.84
N TYR A 388 -22.04 17.11 8.46
CA TYR A 388 -22.08 18.57 8.43
C TYR A 388 -21.62 19.11 7.07
N ALA A 389 -22.33 20.11 6.54
CA ALA A 389 -21.88 20.86 5.37
C ALA A 389 -20.50 21.51 5.66
N PRO A 390 -19.57 21.60 4.68
CA PRO A 390 -18.21 22.10 4.95
C PRO A 390 -18.14 23.48 5.62
N SER A 391 -19.06 24.39 5.25
CA SER A 391 -19.19 25.72 5.86
C SER A 391 -19.75 25.70 7.28
N GLU A 392 -20.49 24.67 7.67
CA GLU A 392 -20.99 24.47 9.03
C GLU A 392 -19.93 23.79 9.90
N ALA A 393 -19.25 22.77 9.38
CA ALA A 393 -18.13 22.10 10.05
C ALA A 393 -17.01 23.09 10.41
N GLN A 394 -16.67 24.01 9.49
CA GLN A 394 -15.70 25.08 9.75
C GLN A 394 -16.19 26.08 10.81
N ARG A 395 -17.48 26.46 10.81
CA ARG A 395 -18.08 27.34 11.83
C ARG A 395 -18.13 26.69 13.22
N LYS A 396 -18.31 25.36 13.28
CA LYS A 396 -18.31 24.57 14.51
C LYS A 396 -16.91 24.14 14.96
N GLY A 397 -15.86 24.47 14.21
CA GLY A 397 -14.47 24.14 14.55
C GLY A 397 -14.18 22.63 14.55
N ILE A 398 -14.92 21.83 13.77
CA ILE A 398 -14.85 20.37 13.82
C ILE A 398 -13.51 19.88 13.28
N GLN A 399 -12.69 19.32 14.16
CA GLN A 399 -11.38 18.75 13.81
C GLN A 399 -11.53 17.28 13.39
N LYS A 400 -10.93 16.92 12.25
CA LYS A 400 -10.84 15.51 11.83
C LYS A 400 -9.77 14.80 12.66
N HIS A 401 -10.20 13.79 13.41
CA HIS A 401 -9.32 12.88 14.12
C HIS A 401 -9.16 11.60 13.30
N GLN A 402 -7.97 10.99 13.35
CA GLN A 402 -7.69 9.72 12.68
C GLN A 402 -7.27 8.69 13.74
N ALA A 403 -7.96 7.55 13.75
CA ALA A 403 -7.51 6.35 14.44
C ALA A 403 -6.80 5.44 13.44
N ILE A 404 -5.82 4.66 13.92
CA ILE A 404 -5.20 3.56 13.18
C ILE A 404 -5.58 2.29 13.94
N PHE A 405 -6.18 1.33 13.23
CA PHE A 405 -6.58 0.04 13.76
C PHE A 405 -5.83 -1.05 12.99
N SER A 406 -4.97 -1.80 13.68
CA SER A 406 -4.28 -2.96 13.14
C SER A 406 -5.13 -4.21 13.39
N LEU A 407 -5.35 -5.00 12.34
CA LEU A 407 -6.02 -6.29 12.42
C LEU A 407 -5.22 -7.31 11.61
N ASP A 408 -4.65 -8.30 12.29
CA ASP A 408 -4.10 -9.52 11.71
C ASP A 408 -5.00 -10.72 12.04
N PHE A 409 -4.62 -11.90 11.56
CA PHE A 409 -5.44 -13.10 11.68
C PHE A 409 -5.51 -13.65 13.13
N GLU A 410 -4.49 -13.38 13.95
CA GLU A 410 -4.46 -13.74 15.37
C GLU A 410 -5.40 -12.81 16.15
N THR A 411 -5.23 -11.49 16.01
CA THR A 411 -6.14 -10.47 16.57
C THR A 411 -7.59 -10.69 16.15
N TRP A 412 -7.85 -11.07 14.90
CA TRP A 412 -9.21 -11.38 14.42
C TRP A 412 -9.84 -12.58 15.14
N ARG A 413 -9.07 -13.65 15.39
CA ARG A 413 -9.53 -14.80 16.18
C ARG A 413 -9.77 -14.42 17.64
N ASP A 414 -8.85 -13.67 18.25
CA ASP A 414 -8.97 -13.22 19.63
C ASP A 414 -10.21 -12.32 19.82
N LEU A 415 -10.52 -11.44 18.85
CA LEU A 415 -11.75 -10.64 18.86
C LEU A 415 -13.02 -11.50 18.78
N ILE A 416 -12.99 -12.64 18.08
CA ILE A 416 -14.14 -13.56 18.01
C ILE A 416 -14.33 -14.30 19.34
N GLU A 417 -13.24 -14.74 19.97
CA GLU A 417 -13.29 -15.49 21.24
C GLU A 417 -13.62 -14.58 22.43
N VAL A 418 -12.93 -13.44 22.57
CA VAL A 418 -13.10 -12.51 23.71
C VAL A 418 -14.46 -11.80 23.72
N TYR A 419 -15.07 -11.55 22.56
CA TYR A 419 -16.38 -10.91 22.44
C TYR A 419 -17.50 -11.90 22.02
N ASP A 420 -17.23 -13.22 22.09
CA ASP A 420 -18.17 -14.31 21.78
C ASP A 420 -18.93 -14.17 20.43
N ILE A 421 -18.27 -13.64 19.39
CA ILE A 421 -18.92 -13.20 18.15
C ILE A 421 -19.37 -14.41 17.32
N LYS A 422 -20.65 -14.78 17.42
CA LYS A 422 -21.24 -15.88 16.62
C LYS A 422 -21.62 -15.48 15.20
N GLU A 423 -22.10 -14.25 15.03
CA GLU A 423 -22.45 -13.66 13.73
C GLU A 423 -22.13 -12.15 13.75
N SER A 424 -21.87 -11.57 12.58
CA SER A 424 -21.72 -10.12 12.40
C SER A 424 -23.04 -9.47 12.02
N ILE A 425 -23.31 -8.26 12.54
CA ILE A 425 -24.53 -7.50 12.20
C ILE A 425 -24.56 -7.14 10.72
N ILE A 426 -23.40 -6.80 10.12
CA ILE A 426 -23.26 -6.81 8.65
C ILE A 426 -23.30 -8.28 8.20
N PRO A 427 -24.28 -8.71 7.38
CA PRO A 427 -24.39 -10.11 6.98
C PRO A 427 -23.14 -10.60 6.24
N HIS A 428 -22.80 -11.87 6.46
CA HIS A 428 -21.83 -12.57 5.62
C HIS A 428 -22.32 -12.57 4.18
N ARG A 429 -21.45 -12.13 3.27
CA ARG A 429 -21.66 -12.23 1.83
C ARG A 429 -21.32 -13.65 1.43
N GLU A 430 -22.19 -14.30 0.66
CA GLU A 430 -21.80 -15.54 0.00
C GLU A 430 -20.74 -15.17 -1.05
N GLU A 431 -19.54 -15.74 -0.90
CA GLU A 431 -18.47 -15.61 -1.89
C GLU A 431 -18.92 -16.40 -3.14
N GLU A 432 -18.95 -15.75 -4.31
CA GLU A 432 -19.47 -16.36 -5.55
C GLU A 432 -18.62 -17.59 -5.93
N GLN A 433 -19.10 -18.78 -5.55
CA GLN A 433 -18.47 -20.04 -5.90
C GLN A 433 -18.44 -20.17 -7.42
N GLN A 434 -17.23 -20.23 -7.97
CA GLN A 434 -16.99 -19.86 -9.36
C GLN A 434 -17.66 -20.82 -10.35
N GLU A 435 -18.77 -20.39 -10.97
CA GLU A 435 -19.47 -21.08 -12.06
C GLU A 435 -18.66 -21.12 -13.38
N ASN A 436 -17.33 -21.15 -13.32
CA ASN A 436 -16.46 -21.33 -14.49
C ASN A 436 -16.45 -22.77 -15.02
N ILE A 437 -16.95 -23.73 -14.23
CA ILE A 437 -17.06 -25.15 -14.60
C ILE A 437 -18.50 -25.62 -14.85
N LYS A 438 -19.50 -24.71 -14.85
CA LYS A 438 -20.92 -25.04 -15.05
C LYS A 438 -21.55 -24.20 -16.14
N LEU A 439 -21.93 -24.87 -17.23
CA LEU A 439 -22.63 -24.30 -18.37
C LEU A 439 -24.10 -24.00 -17.99
N ALA A 440 -24.71 -23.05 -18.70
CA ALA A 440 -26.13 -22.70 -18.62
C ALA A 440 -27.07 -23.85 -19.01
N SER A 441 -26.57 -24.88 -19.72
CA SER A 441 -27.29 -26.15 -19.97
C SER A 441 -27.36 -27.06 -18.73
N GLY A 442 -26.64 -26.72 -17.65
CA GLY A 442 -26.45 -27.59 -16.49
C GLY A 442 -25.40 -28.69 -16.71
N ALA A 443 -24.70 -28.71 -17.85
CA ALA A 443 -23.52 -29.53 -18.06
C ALA A 443 -22.30 -28.94 -17.34
N LEU A 444 -21.37 -29.79 -16.90
CA LEU A 444 -20.11 -29.37 -16.30
C LEU A 444 -18.93 -29.57 -17.28
N ALA A 445 -17.96 -28.66 -17.20
CA ALA A 445 -16.71 -28.68 -17.96
C ALA A 445 -15.52 -28.51 -17.02
N VAL A 446 -14.57 -29.45 -17.06
CA VAL A 446 -13.35 -29.41 -16.24
C VAL A 446 -12.13 -29.23 -17.13
N PHE A 447 -11.29 -28.26 -16.79
CA PHE A 447 -10.07 -27.90 -17.48
C PHE A 447 -8.88 -28.31 -16.62
N SER A 448 -7.84 -28.92 -17.21
CA SER A 448 -6.62 -29.38 -16.49
C SER A 448 -6.94 -30.22 -15.24
N PRO A 449 -7.51 -31.44 -15.40
CA PRO A 449 -8.03 -32.23 -14.28
C PRO A 449 -6.95 -32.55 -13.23
N VAL A 450 -7.22 -32.13 -11.98
CA VAL A 450 -6.46 -32.50 -10.76
C VAL A 450 -6.77 -33.93 -10.30
N SER A 451 -6.13 -34.42 -9.25
CA SER A 451 -6.45 -35.73 -8.65
C SER A 451 -7.92 -35.80 -8.23
N LEU A 452 -8.65 -36.85 -8.65
CA LEU A 452 -10.09 -36.99 -8.40
C LEU A 452 -10.39 -37.57 -7.00
N THR A 453 -10.06 -36.78 -5.97
CA THR A 453 -10.25 -37.09 -4.54
C THR A 453 -11.74 -37.12 -4.16
N PRO A 454 -12.12 -37.62 -2.95
CA PRO A 454 -13.50 -37.59 -2.48
C PRO A 454 -14.12 -36.18 -2.47
N GLU A 455 -13.35 -35.17 -2.08
CA GLU A 455 -13.78 -33.78 -1.98
C GLU A 455 -14.04 -33.18 -3.38
N VAL A 456 -13.18 -33.49 -4.35
CA VAL A 456 -13.37 -33.09 -5.75
C VAL A 456 -14.61 -33.76 -6.34
N ARG A 457 -14.87 -35.04 -6.01
CA ARG A 457 -16.10 -35.73 -6.40
C ARG A 457 -17.34 -35.10 -5.78
N GLU A 458 -17.27 -34.71 -4.50
CA GLU A 458 -18.37 -34.04 -3.79
C GLU A 458 -18.71 -32.67 -4.43
N VAL A 459 -17.70 -31.87 -4.81
CA VAL A 459 -17.90 -30.60 -5.54
C VAL A 459 -18.53 -30.83 -6.92
N VAL A 460 -18.07 -31.82 -7.68
CA VAL A 460 -18.71 -32.15 -8.98
C VAL A 460 -20.14 -32.63 -8.78
N SER A 461 -20.43 -33.40 -7.73
CA SER A 461 -21.77 -33.85 -7.37
C SER A 461 -22.69 -32.71 -6.94
N SER A 462 -22.24 -31.79 -6.08
CA SER A 462 -23.07 -30.67 -5.57
C SER A 462 -23.45 -29.67 -6.66
N LEU A 463 -22.58 -29.48 -7.67
CA LEU A 463 -22.86 -28.68 -8.86
C LEU A 463 -23.85 -29.36 -9.83
N GLY A 464 -24.15 -30.65 -9.66
CA GLY A 464 -25.16 -31.40 -10.40
C GLY A 464 -24.68 -32.71 -11.03
N GLY A 465 -23.40 -33.09 -10.88
CA GLY A 465 -22.83 -34.38 -11.32
C GLY A 465 -22.70 -34.59 -12.83
N ASN A 466 -23.33 -33.76 -13.66
CA ASN A 466 -23.42 -33.86 -15.12
C ASN A 466 -22.13 -33.44 -15.84
N LEU A 467 -21.00 -34.11 -15.55
CA LEU A 467 -19.73 -33.83 -16.23
C LEU A 467 -19.78 -34.27 -17.69
N LYS A 468 -19.77 -33.30 -18.60
CA LYS A 468 -19.86 -33.54 -20.04
C LYS A 468 -18.56 -33.23 -20.78
N TYR A 469 -17.71 -32.36 -20.26
CA TYR A 469 -16.46 -31.96 -20.93
C TYR A 469 -15.26 -32.09 -20.00
N ILE A 470 -14.19 -32.72 -20.51
CA ILE A 470 -12.88 -32.79 -19.84
C ILE A 470 -11.85 -32.27 -20.85
N ALA A 471 -11.25 -31.13 -20.55
CA ALA A 471 -10.26 -30.46 -21.40
C ALA A 471 -8.85 -30.64 -20.86
N ALA A 472 -8.03 -31.35 -21.63
CA ALA A 472 -6.59 -31.28 -21.55
C ALA A 472 -6.15 -29.99 -22.24
N LEU A 473 -5.55 -29.07 -21.50
CA LEU A 473 -5.20 -27.75 -22.04
C LEU A 473 -3.98 -27.83 -22.98
N ASP A 474 -3.03 -28.73 -22.73
CA ASP A 474 -1.83 -28.88 -23.53
C ASP A 474 -1.28 -30.33 -23.49
N LEU A 475 -0.03 -30.52 -23.93
CA LEU A 475 0.69 -31.79 -23.93
C LEU A 475 1.23 -32.26 -22.57
N GLU A 476 1.17 -31.47 -21.50
CA GLU A 476 1.70 -31.82 -20.15
C GLU A 476 0.59 -31.86 -19.08
N HIS A 477 -0.40 -30.96 -19.17
CA HIS A 477 -1.55 -30.80 -18.28
C HIS A 477 -2.65 -31.86 -18.50
N HIS A 478 -2.24 -33.14 -18.43
CA HIS A 478 -3.06 -34.28 -18.79
C HIS A 478 -3.11 -35.42 -17.77
N ILE A 479 -2.33 -35.36 -16.69
CA ILE A 479 -2.00 -36.56 -15.88
C ILE A 479 -3.25 -37.32 -15.42
N ASN A 480 -4.22 -36.64 -14.79
CA ASN A 480 -5.39 -37.28 -14.19
C ASN A 480 -6.55 -37.59 -15.16
N ILE A 481 -6.37 -37.47 -16.48
CA ILE A 481 -7.45 -37.72 -17.45
C ILE A 481 -8.07 -39.12 -17.28
N THR A 482 -7.28 -40.17 -17.06
CA THR A 482 -7.81 -41.55 -16.97
C THR A 482 -8.74 -41.73 -15.76
N PRO A 483 -8.35 -41.40 -14.50
CA PRO A 483 -9.28 -41.46 -13.36
C PRO A 483 -10.57 -40.66 -13.52
N TRP A 484 -10.54 -39.51 -14.20
CA TRP A 484 -11.75 -38.73 -14.50
C TRP A 484 -12.61 -39.38 -15.59
N LYS A 485 -11.99 -39.90 -16.66
CA LYS A 485 -12.71 -40.57 -17.75
C LYS A 485 -13.29 -41.93 -17.33
N GLU A 486 -12.66 -42.62 -16.40
CA GLU A 486 -13.20 -43.83 -15.76
C GLU A 486 -14.37 -43.51 -14.83
N ALA A 487 -14.31 -42.40 -14.08
CA ALA A 487 -15.39 -41.95 -13.21
C ALA A 487 -16.60 -41.37 -13.96
N TYR A 488 -16.37 -40.76 -15.12
CA TYR A 488 -17.41 -40.14 -15.96
C TYR A 488 -17.29 -40.65 -17.42
N PRO A 489 -17.73 -41.90 -17.71
CA PRO A 489 -17.52 -42.55 -19.01
C PRO A 489 -18.11 -41.80 -20.21
N ASP A 490 -19.17 -41.02 -20.02
CA ASP A 490 -19.82 -40.26 -21.09
C ASP A 490 -19.13 -38.92 -21.40
N ALA A 491 -18.24 -38.42 -20.53
CA ALA A 491 -17.62 -37.10 -20.67
C ALA A 491 -16.72 -37.01 -21.93
N GLU A 492 -16.95 -36.00 -22.76
CA GLU A 492 -16.26 -35.78 -24.02
C GLU A 492 -14.88 -35.15 -23.79
N LEU A 493 -13.83 -35.84 -24.26
CA LEU A 493 -12.45 -35.39 -24.11
C LEU A 493 -12.06 -34.38 -25.20
N ILE A 494 -11.56 -33.23 -24.75
CA ILE A 494 -11.00 -32.14 -25.55
C ILE A 494 -9.49 -32.10 -25.32
N ALA A 495 -8.71 -31.99 -26.40
CA ALA A 495 -7.24 -32.06 -26.33
C ALA A 495 -6.59 -31.45 -27.59
N PRO A 496 -5.30 -31.06 -27.52
CA PRO A 496 -4.50 -30.81 -28.71
C PRO A 496 -4.09 -32.11 -29.42
N GLU A 497 -3.69 -31.99 -30.69
CA GLU A 497 -3.11 -33.09 -31.45
C GLU A 497 -1.80 -33.61 -30.83
N GLY A 498 -1.54 -34.92 -30.95
CA GLY A 498 -0.37 -35.56 -30.35
C GLY A 498 -0.53 -35.98 -28.89
N LEU A 499 -1.52 -35.44 -28.15
CA LEU A 499 -1.71 -35.84 -26.75
C LEU A 499 -2.17 -37.29 -26.62
N TYR A 500 -3.09 -37.72 -27.50
CA TYR A 500 -3.56 -39.10 -27.51
C TYR A 500 -2.40 -40.05 -27.80
N GLU A 501 -1.59 -39.73 -28.82
CA GLU A 501 -0.42 -40.49 -29.22
C GLU A 501 0.67 -40.51 -28.13
N LYS A 502 0.92 -39.39 -27.45
CA LYS A 502 1.82 -39.30 -26.28
C LYS A 502 1.35 -40.25 -25.18
N ARG A 503 0.05 -40.23 -24.86
CA ARG A 503 -0.52 -41.03 -23.76
C ARG A 503 -0.57 -42.52 -24.07
N GLN A 504 -0.99 -42.93 -25.27
CA GLN A 504 -0.96 -44.34 -25.69
C GLN A 504 0.47 -44.92 -25.77
N SER A 505 1.52 -44.08 -25.80
CA SER A 505 2.91 -44.56 -25.72
C SER A 505 3.34 -45.01 -24.31
N ASN A 506 2.62 -44.62 -23.26
CA ASN A 506 2.83 -45.08 -21.89
C ASN A 506 1.82 -46.20 -21.53
N PRO A 507 2.26 -47.43 -21.20
CA PRO A 507 1.38 -48.54 -20.81
C PRO A 507 0.46 -48.29 -19.60
N GLU A 508 0.72 -47.26 -18.80
CA GLU A 508 -0.13 -46.82 -17.69
C GLU A 508 -1.45 -46.18 -18.16
N TYR A 509 -1.47 -45.54 -19.32
CA TYR A 509 -2.67 -44.90 -19.88
C TYR A 509 -3.34 -45.80 -20.92
N LYS A 510 -4.65 -46.00 -20.78
CA LYS A 510 -5.47 -46.84 -21.67
C LYS A 510 -6.73 -46.13 -22.12
N ASP A 511 -6.57 -44.87 -22.51
CA ASP A 511 -7.70 -44.00 -22.84
C ASP A 511 -8.39 -44.43 -24.14
N ALA A 512 -9.70 -44.22 -24.20
CA ALA A 512 -10.43 -44.23 -25.46
C ALA A 512 -10.01 -43.03 -26.34
N PRO A 513 -10.12 -43.13 -27.69
CA PRO A 513 -9.83 -42.00 -28.59
C PRO A 513 -10.55 -40.71 -28.19
N PHE A 514 -9.81 -39.61 -28.14
CA PHE A 514 -10.36 -38.31 -27.77
C PHE A 514 -11.29 -37.78 -28.86
N ARG A 515 -12.40 -37.14 -28.46
CA ARG A 515 -13.46 -36.73 -29.38
C ARG A 515 -13.14 -35.40 -30.06
N HIS A 516 -12.61 -34.44 -29.30
CA HIS A 516 -12.34 -33.07 -29.76
C HIS A 516 -10.84 -32.80 -29.81
N VAL A 517 -10.15 -33.44 -30.76
CA VAL A 517 -8.71 -33.25 -31.00
C VAL A 517 -8.47 -32.05 -31.91
N PHE A 518 -7.96 -30.96 -31.37
CA PHE A 518 -7.63 -29.73 -32.09
C PHE A 518 -6.36 -29.89 -32.92
N ARG A 519 -6.42 -29.54 -34.21
CA ARG A 519 -5.33 -29.75 -35.19
C ARG A 519 -4.92 -28.47 -35.92
N LYS A 520 -3.63 -28.37 -36.30
CA LYS A 520 -3.06 -27.19 -37.00
C LYS A 520 -3.78 -26.92 -38.33
N GLU A 521 -4.19 -27.96 -39.06
CA GLU A 521 -4.86 -27.82 -40.37
C GLU A 521 -6.23 -27.13 -40.26
N ASN A 522 -6.88 -27.20 -39.08
CA ASN A 522 -8.20 -26.62 -38.84
C ASN A 522 -8.15 -25.10 -38.56
N GLN A 523 -6.96 -24.49 -38.52
CA GLN A 523 -6.75 -23.03 -38.41
C GLN A 523 -7.54 -22.37 -37.24
N GLY A 524 -7.69 -23.06 -36.11
CA GLY A 524 -8.45 -22.59 -34.96
C GLY A 524 -9.97 -22.56 -35.12
N ARG A 525 -10.53 -23.09 -36.24
CA ARG A 525 -11.98 -23.06 -36.53
C ARG A 525 -12.75 -24.29 -36.02
N GLN A 526 -12.15 -25.06 -35.12
CA GLN A 526 -12.74 -26.29 -34.62
C GLN A 526 -13.73 -26.01 -33.50
N LYS A 527 -14.97 -26.47 -33.71
CA LYS A 527 -16.09 -26.38 -32.77
C LYS A 527 -16.15 -27.63 -31.88
N ILE A 528 -16.59 -27.47 -30.64
CA ILE A 528 -16.77 -28.57 -29.67
C ILE A 528 -18.24 -29.00 -29.64
N SER A 529 -19.14 -28.06 -29.33
CA SER A 529 -20.59 -28.26 -29.37
C SER A 529 -21.29 -26.90 -29.37
N GLU A 530 -22.57 -26.86 -29.75
CA GLU A 530 -23.33 -25.62 -29.72
C GLU A 530 -23.43 -25.02 -28.31
N GLU A 531 -23.68 -25.83 -27.28
CA GLU A 531 -23.72 -25.34 -25.88
C GLU A 531 -22.36 -24.85 -25.37
N PHE A 532 -21.26 -25.54 -25.72
CA PHE A 532 -19.92 -25.15 -25.26
C PHE A 532 -19.44 -23.90 -25.98
N ASP A 533 -19.58 -23.85 -27.31
CA ASP A 533 -19.17 -22.72 -28.13
C ASP A 533 -20.03 -21.46 -27.87
N LEU A 534 -21.24 -21.60 -27.30
CA LEU A 534 -22.07 -20.47 -26.87
C LEU A 534 -21.46 -19.75 -25.66
N GLU A 535 -20.91 -20.48 -24.69
CA GLU A 535 -20.33 -19.90 -23.46
C GLU A 535 -18.82 -19.68 -23.53
N PHE A 536 -18.09 -20.44 -24.35
CA PHE A 536 -16.64 -20.34 -24.50
C PHE A 536 -16.22 -19.80 -25.89
N GLU A 537 -15.23 -18.91 -25.92
CA GLU A 537 -14.35 -18.78 -27.09
C GLU A 537 -13.14 -19.71 -26.87
N THR A 538 -12.52 -20.20 -27.96
CA THR A 538 -11.38 -21.12 -27.89
C THR A 538 -10.32 -20.71 -28.92
N GLU A 539 -9.05 -20.73 -28.52
CA GLU A 539 -7.89 -20.48 -29.37
C GLU A 539 -6.92 -21.66 -29.25
N TYR A 540 -6.48 -22.22 -30.38
CA TYR A 540 -5.49 -23.29 -30.40
C TYR A 540 -4.12 -22.72 -30.78
N VAL A 541 -3.28 -22.51 -29.76
CA VAL A 541 -1.93 -21.94 -29.86
C VAL A 541 -0.94 -23.05 -30.28
N TYR A 542 -1.13 -23.60 -31.47
CA TYR A 542 -0.29 -24.67 -32.04
C TYR A 542 1.18 -24.26 -32.25
N GLY A 543 1.52 -22.97 -32.12
CA GLY A 543 2.89 -22.47 -32.13
C GLY A 543 3.60 -22.60 -30.78
N HIS A 544 2.87 -22.95 -29.72
CA HIS A 544 3.41 -23.30 -28.40
C HIS A 544 4.02 -24.72 -28.42
N PRO A 545 5.21 -24.97 -27.84
CA PRO A 545 5.80 -26.30 -27.73
C PRO A 545 4.85 -27.35 -27.15
N SER A 546 4.11 -27.00 -26.09
CA SER A 546 3.12 -27.89 -25.45
C SER A 546 1.79 -27.98 -26.22
N ARG A 547 1.61 -27.24 -27.34
CA ARG A 547 0.38 -27.19 -28.16
C ARG A 547 -0.87 -26.84 -27.35
N GLU A 548 -1.02 -25.58 -27.00
CA GLU A 548 -1.96 -25.16 -25.97
C GLU A 548 -3.35 -24.76 -26.49
N LEU A 549 -4.38 -25.06 -25.71
CA LEU A 549 -5.76 -24.64 -25.87
C LEU A 549 -6.12 -23.61 -24.79
N VAL A 550 -6.41 -22.40 -25.23
CA VAL A 550 -6.81 -21.28 -24.37
C VAL A 550 -8.31 -21.07 -24.50
N PHE A 551 -9.01 -20.99 -23.37
CA PHE A 551 -10.45 -20.81 -23.33
C PHE A 551 -10.83 -19.47 -22.68
N LEU A 552 -11.91 -18.86 -23.15
CA LEU A 552 -12.53 -17.68 -22.54
C LEU A 552 -13.96 -18.05 -22.11
N HIS A 553 -14.25 -18.11 -20.81
CA HIS A 553 -15.63 -18.12 -20.37
C HIS A 553 -16.23 -16.71 -20.54
N LYS A 554 -17.06 -16.52 -21.57
CA LYS A 554 -17.60 -15.21 -21.97
C LYS A 554 -18.41 -14.55 -20.87
N ARG A 555 -19.22 -15.33 -20.14
CA ARG A 555 -20.13 -14.86 -19.08
C ARG A 555 -19.39 -14.28 -17.88
N SER A 556 -18.31 -14.90 -17.44
CA SER A 556 -17.50 -14.44 -16.28
C SER A 556 -16.27 -13.62 -16.67
N ARG A 557 -16.03 -13.36 -17.97
CA ARG A 557 -14.82 -12.68 -18.48
C ARG A 557 -13.52 -13.31 -17.97
N THR A 558 -13.50 -14.64 -17.81
CA THR A 558 -12.37 -15.41 -17.30
C THR A 558 -11.64 -16.10 -18.45
N LEU A 559 -10.33 -15.81 -18.60
CA LEU A 559 -9.42 -16.60 -19.41
C LEU A 559 -8.96 -17.85 -18.62
N ILE A 560 -8.86 -18.98 -19.29
CA ILE A 560 -8.36 -20.25 -18.74
C ILE A 560 -7.25 -20.75 -19.68
N GLU A 561 -6.06 -20.95 -19.13
CA GLU A 561 -4.84 -21.32 -19.85
C GLU A 561 -3.93 -22.21 -18.97
N ALA A 562 -2.83 -22.71 -19.52
CA ALA A 562 -1.98 -23.70 -18.88
C ALA A 562 -0.58 -23.17 -18.60
N ASP A 563 0.16 -22.96 -19.68
CA ASP A 563 1.58 -22.58 -19.73
C ASP A 563 1.78 -21.29 -20.54
N LEU A 564 0.71 -20.66 -21.03
CA LEU A 564 0.79 -19.46 -21.88
C LEU A 564 1.44 -18.30 -21.12
N LEU A 565 1.01 -18.13 -19.88
CA LEU A 565 1.71 -17.37 -18.88
C LEU A 565 1.62 -18.06 -17.52
N PHE A 566 2.33 -17.49 -16.57
CA PHE A 566 2.52 -18.04 -15.22
C PHE A 566 2.30 -16.88 -14.25
N ASN A 567 1.78 -17.14 -13.06
CA ASN A 567 1.64 -16.09 -12.04
C ASN A 567 2.31 -16.52 -10.73
N LEU A 568 3.62 -16.80 -10.78
CA LEU A 568 4.37 -17.24 -9.61
C LEU A 568 4.70 -16.07 -8.66
N PRO A 569 4.71 -16.26 -7.34
CA PRO A 569 4.59 -17.54 -6.62
C PRO A 569 3.15 -18.09 -6.58
N ALA A 570 3.03 -19.41 -6.47
CA ALA A 570 1.75 -20.12 -6.42
C ALA A 570 1.19 -20.23 -4.98
N THR A 571 1.07 -19.10 -4.29
CA THR A 571 0.59 -18.99 -2.90
C THR A 571 -0.78 -19.66 -2.66
N GLU A 572 -1.72 -19.48 -3.59
CA GLU A 572 -3.07 -20.05 -3.58
C GLU A 572 -3.01 -21.57 -3.75
N GLN A 573 -2.24 -22.06 -4.73
CA GLN A 573 -2.12 -23.49 -5.02
C GLN A 573 -1.47 -24.27 -3.85
N TYR A 574 -0.53 -23.65 -3.14
CA TYR A 574 0.13 -24.20 -1.95
C TYR A 574 -0.62 -23.92 -0.63
N SER A 575 -1.69 -23.13 -0.62
CA SER A 575 -2.36 -22.63 0.59
C SER A 575 -2.91 -23.71 1.55
N LYS A 576 -3.07 -24.94 1.06
CA LYS A 576 -3.54 -26.12 1.82
C LYS A 576 -2.43 -27.15 2.08
N THR A 577 -1.17 -26.73 1.99
CA THR A 577 0.02 -27.57 2.22
C THR A 577 0.89 -26.97 3.32
N ASP A 578 1.70 -27.80 3.98
CA ASP A 578 2.72 -27.34 4.94
C ASP A 578 3.97 -26.72 4.25
N GLU A 579 3.98 -26.66 2.90
CA GLU A 579 5.08 -26.12 2.11
C GLU A 579 4.79 -24.69 1.63
N SER A 580 5.77 -23.79 1.75
CA SER A 580 5.64 -22.45 1.15
C SER A 580 5.86 -22.51 -0.36
N ALA A 581 5.02 -21.81 -1.12
CA ALA A 581 5.19 -21.54 -2.56
C ALA A 581 6.52 -20.83 -2.92
N THR A 582 7.30 -20.37 -1.94
CA THR A 582 8.63 -19.79 -2.11
C THR A 582 9.76 -20.66 -1.57
N SER A 583 9.44 -21.88 -1.09
CA SER A 583 10.43 -22.84 -0.58
C SER A 583 11.16 -23.56 -1.72
N GLY A 584 12.35 -24.11 -1.43
CA GLY A 584 13.24 -24.72 -2.44
C GLY A 584 14.16 -23.70 -3.13
N LEU A 585 15.42 -24.13 -3.39
CA LEU A 585 16.43 -23.29 -4.03
C LEU A 585 16.08 -22.97 -5.49
N LEU A 586 15.51 -23.94 -6.20
CA LEU A 586 15.09 -23.81 -7.60
C LEU A 586 13.92 -22.82 -7.74
N THR A 587 12.91 -22.92 -6.86
CA THR A 587 11.73 -22.05 -6.83
C THR A 587 12.11 -20.58 -6.62
N LYS A 588 13.07 -20.30 -5.73
CA LYS A 588 13.59 -18.94 -5.50
C LYS A 588 14.35 -18.36 -6.69
N ILE A 589 14.83 -19.20 -7.61
CA ILE A 589 15.45 -18.79 -8.87
C ILE A 589 14.39 -18.62 -9.97
N ILE A 590 13.40 -19.51 -10.06
CA ILE A 590 12.39 -19.53 -11.13
C ILE A 590 11.25 -18.54 -10.91
N SER A 591 10.76 -18.37 -9.68
CA SER A 591 9.60 -17.50 -9.39
C SER A 591 9.78 -16.05 -9.85
N PRO A 592 10.96 -15.40 -9.72
CA PRO A 592 11.19 -14.06 -10.28
C PRO A 592 11.33 -14.01 -11.81
N LEU A 593 11.47 -15.16 -12.49
CA LEU A 593 11.46 -15.25 -13.95
C LEU A 593 10.04 -15.42 -14.52
N LEU A 594 9.12 -15.97 -13.72
CA LEU A 594 7.75 -16.34 -14.11
C LEU A 594 6.66 -15.63 -13.27
N SER A 595 7.01 -14.48 -12.66
CA SER A 595 6.05 -13.52 -12.11
C SER A 595 5.56 -12.56 -13.20
N THR A 596 4.28 -12.17 -13.10
CA THR A 596 3.65 -11.15 -13.95
C THR A 596 3.95 -9.71 -13.51
N ASP A 597 4.62 -9.51 -12.36
CA ASP A 597 4.95 -8.19 -11.78
C ASP A 597 5.55 -7.24 -12.83
N ALA A 598 4.87 -6.12 -13.08
CA ALA A 598 5.31 -5.14 -14.07
C ALA A 598 6.75 -4.66 -13.75
N PRO A 599 7.71 -4.77 -14.69
CA PRO A 599 7.54 -4.85 -16.14
C PRO A 599 7.52 -6.26 -16.79
N ALA A 600 7.47 -7.35 -16.02
CA ALA A 600 7.48 -8.76 -16.47
C ALA A 600 8.63 -9.13 -17.43
N THR A 601 9.77 -8.42 -17.37
CA THR A 601 10.87 -8.51 -18.35
C THR A 601 11.44 -9.91 -18.54
N TRP A 602 11.47 -10.74 -17.50
CA TRP A 602 11.96 -12.11 -17.62
C TRP A 602 10.92 -13.06 -18.22
N GLN A 603 9.64 -12.88 -17.90
CA GLN A 603 8.57 -13.67 -18.50
C GLN A 603 8.39 -13.34 -19.99
N LYS A 604 8.47 -12.06 -20.36
CA LYS A 604 8.59 -11.61 -21.77
C LYS A 604 9.70 -12.34 -22.53
N ARG A 605 10.85 -12.54 -21.90
CA ARG A 605 11.98 -13.31 -22.47
C ARG A 605 11.67 -14.80 -22.54
N PHE A 606 11.07 -15.38 -21.51
CA PHE A 606 10.68 -16.79 -21.47
C PHE A 606 9.69 -17.12 -22.60
N VAL A 607 8.64 -16.31 -22.74
CA VAL A 607 7.67 -16.41 -23.84
C VAL A 607 8.39 -16.28 -25.20
N TRP A 608 9.16 -15.21 -25.41
CA TRP A 608 9.78 -14.94 -26.71
C TRP A 608 10.85 -15.94 -27.16
N TYR A 609 11.67 -16.44 -26.23
CA TYR A 609 12.83 -17.29 -26.54
C TYR A 609 12.56 -18.79 -26.37
N LEU A 610 11.52 -19.19 -25.62
CA LEU A 610 11.15 -20.61 -25.43
C LEU A 610 9.73 -20.89 -25.93
N LEU A 611 8.70 -20.27 -25.34
CA LEU A 611 7.29 -20.63 -25.60
C LEU A 611 6.82 -20.28 -27.03
N SER A 612 7.40 -19.26 -27.65
CA SER A 612 7.14 -18.89 -29.03
C SER A 612 8.26 -19.35 -29.98
N SER A 613 9.17 -20.24 -29.55
CA SER A 613 10.40 -20.55 -30.32
C SER A 613 10.15 -21.41 -31.55
N ALA A 614 9.17 -22.31 -31.49
CA ALA A 614 8.88 -23.30 -32.53
C ALA A 614 8.19 -22.70 -33.78
N ASP A 615 7.13 -21.91 -33.58
CA ASP A 615 6.43 -21.19 -34.64
C ASP A 615 6.01 -19.80 -34.13
N ARG A 616 6.98 -18.89 -34.07
CA ARG A 616 6.78 -17.54 -33.49
C ARG A 616 5.69 -16.75 -34.22
N GLN A 617 5.53 -16.95 -35.53
CA GLN A 617 4.48 -16.27 -36.28
C GLN A 617 3.10 -16.75 -35.82
N ALA A 618 2.87 -18.07 -35.81
CA ALA A 618 1.61 -18.63 -35.33
C ALA A 618 1.28 -18.22 -33.89
N PHE A 619 2.27 -18.30 -32.99
CA PHE A 619 2.11 -17.87 -31.60
C PHE A 619 1.71 -16.38 -31.53
N THR A 620 2.40 -15.51 -32.28
CA THR A 620 2.11 -14.07 -32.35
C THR A 620 0.70 -13.79 -32.88
N GLU A 621 0.27 -14.52 -33.91
CA GLU A 621 -1.09 -14.39 -34.45
C GLU A 621 -2.16 -14.86 -33.47
N SER A 622 -1.92 -15.94 -32.70
CA SER A 622 -2.79 -16.39 -31.61
C SER A 622 -2.88 -15.35 -30.49
N MET A 623 -1.77 -14.74 -30.07
CA MET A 623 -1.81 -13.69 -29.03
C MET A 623 -2.62 -12.48 -29.50
N ARG A 624 -2.55 -12.15 -30.80
CA ARG A 624 -3.35 -11.10 -31.45
C ARG A 624 -4.82 -11.49 -31.70
N ARG A 625 -5.21 -12.75 -31.46
CA ARG A 625 -6.61 -13.18 -31.38
C ARG A 625 -7.12 -13.09 -29.94
N ILE A 626 -6.38 -13.65 -28.98
CA ILE A 626 -6.69 -13.55 -27.54
C ILE A 626 -6.74 -12.08 -27.06
N ASP A 627 -5.90 -11.18 -27.58
CA ASP A 627 -5.96 -9.77 -27.19
C ASP A 627 -7.28 -9.07 -27.59
N LYS A 628 -8.06 -9.62 -28.53
CA LYS A 628 -9.37 -9.07 -28.93
C LYS A 628 -10.52 -9.53 -28.04
N TRP A 629 -10.31 -10.55 -27.21
CA TRP A 629 -11.32 -11.07 -26.29
C TRP A 629 -11.55 -10.16 -25.09
N ASP A 630 -12.78 -10.13 -24.59
CA ASP A 630 -13.16 -9.37 -23.39
C ASP A 630 -12.97 -10.23 -22.14
N PHE A 631 -11.81 -10.07 -21.47
CA PHE A 631 -11.51 -10.73 -20.19
C PHE A 631 -10.95 -9.76 -19.16
N ASN A 632 -11.29 -9.99 -17.89
CA ASN A 632 -10.77 -9.26 -16.74
C ASN A 632 -10.08 -10.19 -15.71
N ARG A 633 -10.43 -11.49 -15.73
CA ARG A 633 -9.89 -12.52 -14.84
C ARG A 633 -9.09 -13.56 -15.64
N LEU A 634 -8.10 -14.21 -15.03
CA LEU A 634 -7.29 -15.25 -15.67
C LEU A 634 -6.90 -16.34 -14.66
N ILE A 635 -7.16 -17.60 -15.02
CA ILE A 635 -6.71 -18.82 -14.33
C ILE A 635 -5.55 -19.44 -15.13
N PRO A 636 -4.31 -19.45 -14.61
CA PRO A 636 -3.22 -20.26 -15.14
C PRO A 636 -3.26 -21.67 -14.54
N CYS A 637 -2.56 -22.64 -15.12
CA CYS A 637 -2.29 -23.89 -14.38
C CYS A 637 -1.14 -23.75 -13.37
N HIS A 638 -0.29 -22.74 -13.53
CA HIS A 638 0.85 -22.48 -12.66
C HIS A 638 0.88 -21.04 -12.12
N GLY A 639 0.61 -20.88 -10.82
CA GLY A 639 0.56 -19.59 -10.13
C GLY A 639 -0.80 -19.28 -9.51
N ASP A 640 -0.91 -18.08 -8.96
CA ASP A 640 -2.13 -17.58 -8.33
C ASP A 640 -3.11 -17.00 -9.37
N VAL A 641 -4.42 -17.06 -9.11
CA VAL A 641 -5.39 -16.49 -10.05
C VAL A 641 -5.27 -14.96 -10.10
N VAL A 642 -5.20 -14.41 -11.31
CA VAL A 642 -5.37 -12.97 -11.53
C VAL A 642 -6.86 -12.64 -11.52
N GLU A 643 -7.41 -12.39 -10.34
CA GLU A 643 -8.85 -12.13 -10.10
C GLU A 643 -9.39 -10.90 -10.86
N SER A 644 -8.58 -9.84 -11.04
CA SER A 644 -8.96 -8.66 -11.82
C SER A 644 -7.76 -8.01 -12.52
N GLY A 645 -8.02 -7.21 -13.56
CA GLY A 645 -6.98 -6.52 -14.33
C GLY A 645 -6.18 -7.44 -15.27
N ALA A 646 -6.58 -8.70 -15.45
CA ALA A 646 -5.85 -9.70 -16.22
C ALA A 646 -5.54 -9.28 -17.67
N LYS A 647 -6.34 -8.39 -18.28
CA LYS A 647 -6.04 -7.82 -19.60
C LYS A 647 -4.76 -6.98 -19.60
N GLY A 648 -4.50 -6.24 -18.53
CA GLY A 648 -3.26 -5.47 -18.33
C GLY A 648 -2.05 -6.40 -18.12
N VAL A 649 -2.24 -7.46 -17.33
CA VAL A 649 -1.24 -8.52 -17.12
C VAL A 649 -0.88 -9.19 -18.45
N PHE A 650 -1.86 -9.75 -19.17
CA PHE A 650 -1.65 -10.39 -20.46
C PHE A 650 -0.95 -9.46 -21.46
N ARG A 651 -1.40 -8.20 -21.59
CA ARG A 651 -0.75 -7.20 -22.47
C ARG A 651 0.67 -6.85 -22.05
N THR A 652 0.97 -6.91 -20.75
CA THR A 652 2.33 -6.73 -20.23
C THR A 652 3.19 -7.93 -20.62
N VAL A 653 2.78 -9.16 -20.31
CA VAL A 653 3.56 -10.37 -20.63
C VAL A 653 3.76 -10.56 -22.13
N MET A 654 2.72 -10.30 -22.93
CA MET A 654 2.70 -10.51 -24.39
C MET A 654 3.14 -9.28 -25.22
N GLU A 655 3.65 -8.23 -24.58
CA GLU A 655 4.09 -6.95 -25.18
C GLU A 655 4.81 -7.14 -26.53
N TRP A 656 5.79 -8.04 -26.60
CA TRP A 656 6.65 -8.20 -27.78
C TRP A 656 5.94 -8.89 -28.97
N HIS A 657 4.79 -9.53 -28.74
CA HIS A 657 3.93 -10.11 -29.78
C HIS A 657 2.79 -9.15 -30.19
N LEU A 658 2.35 -8.28 -29.28
CA LEU A 658 1.27 -7.33 -29.51
C LEU A 658 1.75 -6.01 -30.12
N GLU A 659 2.97 -5.56 -29.81
CA GLU A 659 3.62 -4.46 -30.52
C GLU A 659 3.88 -4.82 -32.00
N ASP A 660 3.57 -3.91 -32.93
CA ASP A 660 3.91 -4.05 -34.35
C ASP A 660 5.41 -3.74 -34.60
N ARG A 661 6.28 -4.61 -34.10
CA ARG A 661 7.72 -4.60 -34.35
C ARG A 661 8.01 -5.04 -35.80
N LYS A 662 7.77 -4.13 -36.75
CA LYS A 662 8.22 -4.28 -38.14
C LYS A 662 9.75 -4.36 -38.22
N HIS A 663 10.24 -5.59 -38.41
CA HIS A 663 11.62 -5.97 -38.70
C HIS A 663 12.66 -5.65 -37.61
N ILE A 664 13.25 -6.73 -37.09
CA ILE A 664 14.69 -6.86 -36.84
C ILE A 664 15.13 -8.08 -37.66
#